data_AF-A0A060Y637-F1
#
_entry.id   AF-A0A060Y637-F1
#
_cell.length_a   1.000
_cell.length_b   1.000
_cell.length_c   1.000
_cell.angle_alpha   90.00
_cell.angle_beta   90.00
_cell.angle_gamma   90.00
#
_symmetry.space_group_name_H-M   'P 1'
#
loop_
_entity.id
_entity.type
_entity.pdbx_description
1 polymer ?
#
loop_
_entity_poly.entity_id
_entity_poly.type
_entity_poly.pdbx_seq_one_letter_code
_entity_poly.pdbx_strand_id
1 'polypeptide(L)'
;MSSSFSSTGKSMEEVKRLLLLILGCAVQCERKEEIIEKIKLLDIERQAAIVSHIQEVTQNQENVLDLQWLELPDMPTEELDPLSRNMALHLRKLIDERDECAEAIVELTQERDYLQSQQPSNHLGYPNPERTDLGLGGPICRLSKEDRQHLAVELADTKAKLRRSRQELEEKTEQLMDNKHEVERLDLEMQKLKQENMQLLAEARSVRAYRDEVDALREKAAKVDRLDTELSRCKERLHDVHFYKTRVEELREDNATLMETKTLLEEQLGASRGRCDKLHELEKENLQLRSKLHDVEMDRDTDKKHLEGLIEENMLLEISQKQSMNESAHLGWELEQLAKNNDNNDMHKSFVFELNESASSRLLKLEKENQGLQSAIQELREASLSLEEDQLNAMELERENQGLSKKLERMQTLLDQEKQTTQDMEGLKEDLLKDEQKLEKTLERLHVDKNRQAGTKCTSTFTHAKCTISWPGGKLSRVLTVALVPLMSSFCHLTVFMCVRQISELEQEKEHLSQAVSSLRQHAQVDSEARFREVETENRVLHQTIINTGTKLARLEAQGKQATKELETLRERGEELERKTTHLERSKEQLQREVASLKITCDRAEALERDNTSLEQDNRRLKKQVDTTQNVSLRLATLENDHSLLDEENLELRRTVESLRPAAVRLAQLQQENSELEREREDLTSSVEELRSQRKRAERLELSIGSLGQENQRLQQSLENSSTKIQGLVRELRQAETETGVLRRELEEVRLAGKRLEVVEKEKRGLEQELGQSEKERKQLEKEAQRLWQQLEVKEEVLEESALKLASLEKEGNTKEKELERLKEVAGMVKELAIQNKELQKQATIDKRTLATLREDLVNEKLKVQQQWNELEILSHELEKIGLNREKLLQGENSCEEK
;
A
#
# COMPACT_ATOMS: atom_id res chain seq x y z
N MET A 1 77.73 -49.43 89.55
CA MET A 1 78.54 -49.26 88.33
C MET A 1 78.13 -50.33 87.34
N SER A 2 76.99 -50.13 86.66
CA SER A 2 76.32 -51.20 85.91
C SER A 2 75.62 -50.72 84.62
N SER A 3 75.70 -49.42 84.33
CA SER A 3 75.04 -48.74 83.21
C SER A 3 75.98 -48.44 82.04
N SER A 4 77.30 -48.50 82.24
CA SER A 4 78.32 -48.02 81.30
C SER A 4 78.62 -48.97 80.12
N PHE A 5 77.84 -50.03 79.92
CA PHE A 5 78.06 -51.04 78.87
C PHE A 5 76.96 -51.12 77.80
N SER A 6 75.92 -50.28 77.90
CA SER A 6 74.86 -50.16 76.88
C SER A 6 75.14 -49.05 75.85
N SER A 7 76.07 -48.14 76.14
CA SER A 7 76.40 -46.99 75.28
C SER A 7 77.16 -47.35 74.00
N THR A 8 77.91 -48.45 74.00
CA THR A 8 78.72 -48.90 72.84
C THR A 8 77.87 -49.37 71.65
N GLY A 9 76.69 -49.92 71.90
CA GLY A 9 75.72 -50.26 70.85
C GLY A 9 75.15 -49.01 70.17
N LYS A 10 74.54 -48.11 70.97
CA LYS A 10 73.96 -46.85 70.47
C LYS A 10 74.98 -45.98 69.72
N SER A 11 76.18 -45.80 70.25
CA SER A 11 77.23 -45.02 69.59
C SER A 11 77.72 -45.66 68.28
N MET A 12 77.72 -46.99 68.16
CA MET A 12 78.02 -47.68 66.89
C MET A 12 76.90 -47.43 65.85
N GLU A 13 75.63 -47.41 66.28
CA GLU A 13 74.48 -47.08 65.43
C GLU A 13 74.47 -45.61 64.99
N GLU A 14 74.80 -44.67 65.88
CA GLU A 14 74.97 -43.25 65.55
C GLU A 14 76.13 -43.03 64.58
N VAL A 15 77.25 -43.75 64.74
CA VAL A 15 78.34 -43.73 63.74
C VAL A 15 77.87 -44.33 62.40
N LYS A 16 77.03 -45.38 62.38
CA LYS A 16 76.41 -45.86 61.13
C LYS A 16 75.53 -44.78 60.49
N ARG A 17 74.68 -44.10 61.28
CA ARG A 17 73.82 -42.99 60.81
C ARG A 17 74.64 -41.83 60.23
N LEU A 18 75.73 -41.44 60.89
CA LEU A 18 76.63 -40.37 60.42
C LEU A 18 77.35 -40.77 59.11
N LEU A 19 77.84 -42.02 59.00
CA LEU A 19 78.45 -42.53 57.77
C LEU A 19 77.45 -42.64 56.62
N LEU A 20 76.20 -43.04 56.91
CA LEU A 20 75.08 -43.02 55.95
C LEU A 20 74.75 -41.60 55.47
N LEU A 21 74.71 -40.62 56.38
CA LEU A 21 74.48 -39.21 56.03
C LEU A 21 75.59 -38.68 55.10
N ILE A 22 76.87 -38.96 55.43
CA ILE A 22 78.01 -38.57 54.60
C ILE A 22 77.95 -39.25 53.22
N LEU A 23 77.55 -40.53 53.15
CA LEU A 23 77.34 -41.25 51.89
C LEU A 23 76.19 -40.67 51.07
N GLY A 24 75.08 -40.28 51.72
CA GLY A 24 73.96 -39.59 51.09
C GLY A 24 74.38 -38.26 50.47
N CYS A 25 75.04 -37.39 51.23
CA CYS A 25 75.60 -36.13 50.72
C CYS A 25 76.59 -36.36 49.56
N ALA A 26 77.42 -37.40 49.64
CA ALA A 26 78.39 -37.74 48.58
C ALA A 26 77.71 -38.18 47.27
N VAL A 27 76.61 -38.94 47.33
CA VAL A 27 75.91 -39.44 46.13
C VAL A 27 74.89 -38.44 45.58
N GLN A 28 74.34 -37.55 46.43
CA GLN A 28 73.40 -36.51 46.01
C GLN A 28 74.08 -35.22 45.52
N CYS A 29 75.39 -35.05 45.72
CA CYS A 29 76.09 -33.84 45.25
C CYS A 29 76.23 -33.76 43.72
N GLU A 30 76.44 -32.54 43.21
CA GLU A 30 76.63 -32.26 41.77
C GLU A 30 77.78 -33.08 41.14
N ARG A 31 78.77 -33.51 41.94
CA ARG A 31 79.96 -34.26 41.48
C ARG A 31 79.90 -35.76 41.78
N LYS A 32 78.69 -36.31 41.99
CA LYS A 32 78.45 -37.74 42.26
C LYS A 32 79.17 -38.69 41.30
N GLU A 33 79.39 -38.30 40.04
CA GLU A 33 80.10 -39.11 39.04
C GLU A 33 81.55 -39.41 39.45
N GLU A 34 82.32 -38.41 39.93
CA GLU A 34 83.68 -38.63 40.44
C GLU A 34 83.72 -39.63 41.61
N ILE A 35 82.64 -39.68 42.40
CA ILE A 35 82.53 -40.49 43.61
C ILE A 35 82.12 -41.92 43.24
N ILE A 36 81.21 -42.07 42.27
CA ILE A 36 80.84 -43.35 41.65
C ILE A 36 82.07 -43.99 40.97
N GLU A 37 82.92 -43.22 40.30
CA GLU A 37 84.19 -43.73 39.75
C GLU A 37 85.15 -44.21 40.85
N LYS A 38 85.30 -43.46 41.94
CA LYS A 38 86.13 -43.86 43.09
C LYS A 38 85.59 -45.15 43.76
N ILE A 39 84.27 -45.33 43.82
CA ILE A 39 83.63 -46.57 44.32
C ILE A 39 83.89 -47.74 43.37
N LYS A 40 83.83 -47.54 42.04
CA LYS A 40 84.12 -48.58 41.03
C LYS A 40 85.57 -49.11 41.06
N LEU A 41 86.48 -48.45 41.76
CA LEU A 41 87.86 -48.92 41.98
C LEU A 41 88.03 -49.83 43.21
N LEU A 42 86.98 -49.99 44.04
CA LEU A 42 86.99 -50.90 45.19
C LEU A 42 86.75 -52.35 44.76
N ASP A 43 86.96 -53.29 45.67
CA ASP A 43 86.62 -54.70 45.49
C ASP A 43 85.10 -54.95 45.51
N ILE A 44 84.66 -55.98 44.79
CA ILE A 44 83.24 -56.22 44.46
C ILE A 44 82.36 -56.38 45.71
N GLU A 45 82.87 -56.99 46.78
CA GLU A 45 82.14 -57.12 48.04
C GLU A 45 81.89 -55.76 48.71
N ARG A 46 82.91 -54.88 48.74
CA ARG A 46 82.76 -53.50 49.23
C ARG A 46 81.89 -52.65 48.30
N GLN A 47 81.97 -52.83 46.98
CA GLN A 47 81.06 -52.18 46.04
C GLN A 47 79.60 -52.56 46.31
N ALA A 48 79.30 -53.87 46.43
CA ALA A 48 77.94 -54.35 46.70
C ALA A 48 77.41 -53.85 48.06
N ALA A 49 78.25 -53.88 49.10
CA ALA A 49 77.89 -53.35 50.41
C ALA A 49 77.61 -51.84 50.35
N ILE A 50 78.43 -51.05 49.67
CA ILE A 50 78.22 -49.60 49.50
C ILE A 50 76.95 -49.34 48.68
N VAL A 51 76.72 -50.06 47.57
CA VAL A 51 75.51 -49.91 46.74
C VAL A 51 74.23 -50.18 47.55
N SER A 52 74.23 -51.18 48.44
CA SER A 52 73.09 -51.43 49.33
C SER A 52 72.81 -50.26 50.28
N HIS A 53 73.86 -49.62 50.83
CA HIS A 53 73.70 -48.43 51.68
C HIS A 53 73.38 -47.16 50.87
N ILE A 54 73.76 -47.09 49.59
CA ILE A 54 73.32 -46.04 48.67
C ILE A 54 71.81 -46.16 48.41
N GLN A 55 71.30 -47.37 48.20
CA GLN A 55 69.85 -47.61 48.08
C GLN A 55 69.10 -47.21 49.38
N GLU A 56 69.67 -47.51 50.56
CA GLU A 56 69.17 -47.10 51.88
C GLU A 56 69.02 -45.56 52.04
N VAL A 57 69.78 -44.75 51.29
CA VAL A 57 69.75 -43.26 51.36
C VAL A 57 69.31 -42.56 50.06
N THR A 58 68.83 -43.31 49.07
CA THR A 58 68.31 -42.74 47.80
C THR A 58 66.97 -43.33 47.36
N GLN A 59 66.57 -44.50 47.87
CA GLN A 59 65.35 -45.20 47.46
C GLN A 59 64.45 -45.59 48.65
N ASN A 60 64.95 -45.54 49.89
CA ASN A 60 64.11 -45.75 51.07
C ASN A 60 63.25 -44.50 51.37
N GLN A 61 61.94 -44.62 51.14
CA GLN A 61 60.97 -43.56 51.39
C GLN A 61 60.90 -43.11 52.86
N GLU A 62 61.35 -43.92 53.83
CA GLU A 62 61.41 -43.48 55.22
C GLU A 62 62.52 -42.46 55.51
N ASN A 63 63.62 -42.50 54.73
CA ASN A 63 64.84 -41.73 54.98
C ASN A 63 65.00 -40.52 54.04
N VAL A 64 64.27 -40.48 52.92
CA VAL A 64 64.48 -39.51 51.84
C VAL A 64 63.24 -38.64 51.66
N LEU A 65 63.36 -37.35 52.02
CA LEU A 65 62.39 -36.32 51.71
C LEU A 65 62.50 -35.94 50.22
N ASP A 66 61.57 -36.46 49.41
CA ASP A 66 61.47 -36.03 48.01
C ASP A 66 60.92 -34.60 47.92
N LEU A 67 61.61 -33.74 47.18
CA LEU A 67 61.29 -32.32 46.98
C LEU A 67 60.91 -31.99 45.53
N GLN A 68 60.89 -32.98 44.61
CA GLN A 68 60.60 -32.77 43.18
C GLN A 68 59.21 -32.16 42.93
N TRP A 69 58.25 -32.35 43.84
CA TRP A 69 56.91 -31.75 43.77
C TRP A 69 56.91 -30.22 43.93
N LEU A 70 58.01 -29.60 44.38
CA LEU A 70 58.13 -28.15 44.48
C LEU A 70 58.40 -27.47 43.12
N GLU A 71 58.79 -28.25 42.10
CA GLU A 71 59.17 -27.73 40.76
C GLU A 71 58.10 -27.95 39.68
N LEU A 72 57.01 -28.68 39.96
CA LEU A 72 55.87 -28.86 39.03
C LEU A 72 54.69 -27.94 39.38
N PRO A 73 54.21 -27.07 38.46
CA PRO A 73 53.14 -26.11 38.75
C PRO A 73 51.73 -26.70 38.99
N ASP A 74 51.42 -27.84 38.36
CA ASP A 74 50.09 -28.45 38.36
C ASP A 74 50.20 -29.96 38.63
N MET A 75 49.80 -30.40 39.83
CA MET A 75 49.66 -31.82 40.19
C MET A 75 48.22 -32.10 40.65
N PRO A 76 47.61 -33.25 40.28
CA PRO A 76 46.24 -33.56 40.64
C PRO A 76 46.06 -33.75 42.15
N THR A 77 44.98 -33.18 42.70
CA THR A 77 44.70 -33.14 44.15
C THR A 77 44.63 -34.52 44.81
N GLU A 78 44.27 -35.56 44.04
CA GLU A 78 44.16 -36.95 44.49
C GLU A 78 45.54 -37.57 44.83
N GLU A 79 46.63 -37.08 44.22
CA GLU A 79 48.01 -37.51 44.51
C GLU A 79 48.69 -36.61 45.54
N LEU A 80 48.27 -35.34 45.65
CA LEU A 80 48.76 -34.38 46.63
C LEU A 80 48.37 -34.75 48.07
N ASP A 81 47.18 -35.31 48.27
CA ASP A 81 46.64 -35.67 49.59
C ASP A 81 47.42 -36.81 50.30
N PRO A 82 47.82 -37.94 49.65
CA PRO A 82 48.75 -38.90 50.26
C PRO A 82 50.18 -38.37 50.38
N LEU A 83 50.68 -37.59 49.41
CA LEU A 83 52.05 -37.05 49.45
C LEU A 83 52.24 -36.07 50.62
N SER A 84 51.29 -35.15 50.81
CA SER A 84 51.31 -34.18 51.92
C SER A 84 51.18 -34.84 53.29
N ARG A 85 50.41 -35.94 53.40
CA ARG A 85 50.34 -36.77 54.62
C ARG A 85 51.67 -37.45 54.94
N ASN A 86 52.33 -38.04 53.94
CA ASN A 86 53.65 -38.64 54.12
C ASN A 86 54.66 -37.55 54.56
N MET A 87 54.72 -36.41 53.86
CA MET A 87 55.56 -35.28 54.27
C MET A 87 55.27 -34.82 55.70
N ALA A 88 54.00 -34.71 56.10
CA ALA A 88 53.63 -34.34 57.47
C ALA A 88 54.08 -35.39 58.51
N LEU A 89 54.10 -36.67 58.16
CA LEU A 89 54.64 -37.75 59.00
C LEU A 89 56.17 -37.68 59.11
N HIS A 90 56.91 -37.44 58.03
CA HIS A 90 58.37 -37.26 58.09
C HIS A 90 58.76 -35.99 58.86
N LEU A 91 58.06 -34.87 58.63
CA LEU A 91 58.27 -33.63 59.39
C LEU A 91 57.92 -33.81 60.88
N ARG A 92 56.93 -34.65 61.21
CA ARG A 92 56.66 -35.02 62.60
C ARG A 92 57.78 -35.86 63.19
N LYS A 93 58.16 -36.97 62.55
CA LYS A 93 59.31 -37.79 62.98
C LYS A 93 60.57 -36.95 63.22
N LEU A 94 60.90 -36.01 62.32
CA LEU A 94 62.05 -35.11 62.47
C LEU A 94 61.91 -34.07 63.59
N ILE A 95 60.69 -33.66 63.94
CA ILE A 95 60.43 -32.81 65.12
C ILE A 95 60.57 -33.64 66.39
N ASP A 96 60.01 -34.84 66.41
CA ASP A 96 60.05 -35.75 67.55
C ASP A 96 61.51 -36.19 67.82
N GLU A 97 62.26 -36.61 66.79
CA GLU A 97 63.70 -36.93 66.86
C GLU A 97 64.57 -35.72 67.27
N ARG A 98 64.23 -34.51 66.80
CA ARG A 98 64.91 -33.27 67.23
C ARG A 98 64.68 -33.03 68.71
N ASP A 99 63.47 -33.24 69.21
CA ASP A 99 63.11 -32.97 70.59
C ASP A 99 63.67 -34.05 71.53
N GLU A 100 63.70 -35.33 71.13
CA GLU A 100 64.49 -36.38 71.80
C GLU A 100 65.99 -36.01 71.87
N CYS A 101 66.56 -35.49 70.77
CA CYS A 101 67.95 -35.01 70.77
C CYS A 101 68.14 -33.76 71.65
N ALA A 102 67.17 -32.86 71.72
CA ALA A 102 67.22 -31.68 72.58
C ALA A 102 67.11 -32.05 74.06
N GLU A 103 66.24 -32.99 74.41
CA GLU A 103 66.17 -33.57 75.75
C GLU A 103 67.47 -34.27 76.12
N ALA A 104 68.03 -35.11 75.24
CA ALA A 104 69.34 -35.75 75.48
C ALA A 104 70.49 -34.74 75.62
N ILE A 105 70.49 -33.64 74.85
CA ILE A 105 71.45 -32.53 75.01
C ILE A 105 71.25 -31.81 76.35
N VAL A 106 70.01 -31.66 76.82
CA VAL A 106 69.69 -31.07 78.13
C VAL A 106 70.08 -32.01 79.26
N GLU A 107 69.84 -33.32 79.15
CA GLU A 107 70.29 -34.34 80.12
C GLU A 107 71.82 -34.37 80.22
N LEU A 108 72.53 -34.46 79.09
CA LEU A 108 74.00 -34.44 79.05
C LEU A 108 74.57 -33.08 79.52
N THR A 109 73.84 -31.99 79.32
CA THR A 109 74.16 -30.67 79.86
C THR A 109 73.98 -30.62 81.38
N GLN A 110 72.89 -31.18 81.90
CA GLN A 110 72.65 -31.29 83.34
C GLN A 110 73.62 -32.26 84.00
N GLU A 111 73.97 -33.39 83.37
CA GLU A 111 74.96 -34.34 83.89
C GLU A 111 76.36 -33.72 83.89
N ARG A 112 76.73 -32.98 82.83
CA ARG A 112 77.95 -32.15 82.81
C ARG A 112 77.95 -31.15 83.97
N ASP A 113 76.90 -30.35 84.10
CA ASP A 113 76.83 -29.28 85.11
C ASP A 113 76.75 -29.85 86.53
N TYR A 114 76.13 -31.01 86.71
CA TYR A 114 76.12 -31.79 87.95
C TYR A 114 77.52 -32.31 88.30
N LEU A 115 78.23 -32.94 87.36
CA LEU A 115 79.63 -33.38 87.54
C LEU A 115 80.58 -32.19 87.77
N GLN A 116 80.29 -31.04 87.16
CA GLN A 116 81.02 -29.79 87.37
C GLN A 116 80.71 -29.18 88.74
N SER A 117 79.49 -29.36 89.28
CA SER A 117 79.13 -29.03 90.67
C SER A 117 79.69 -30.02 91.71
N GLN A 118 80.03 -31.25 91.31
CA GLN A 118 80.72 -32.23 92.15
C GLN A 118 82.23 -32.01 92.25
N GLN A 119 82.81 -31.04 91.53
CA GLN A 119 84.18 -30.61 91.83
C GLN A 119 84.23 -29.92 93.20
N PRO A 120 85.08 -30.36 94.15
CA PRO A 120 85.05 -29.88 95.53
C PRO A 120 85.64 -28.45 95.63
N SER A 121 84.77 -27.45 95.56
CA SER A 121 85.04 -26.13 96.14
C SER A 121 84.52 -26.09 97.58
N ASN A 122 85.43 -26.16 98.55
CA ASN A 122 85.11 -25.86 99.93
C ASN A 122 84.55 -24.42 100.01
N HIS A 123 83.36 -24.24 100.60
CA HIS A 123 83.11 -23.31 101.71
C HIS A 123 81.69 -23.57 102.27
N LEU A 124 81.57 -23.63 103.60
CA LEU A 124 80.37 -24.10 104.30
C LEU A 124 79.25 -23.06 104.30
N GLY A 125 78.00 -23.54 104.25
CA GLY A 125 76.83 -22.78 104.69
C GLY A 125 76.52 -23.01 106.18
N TYR A 126 75.82 -22.03 106.77
CA TYR A 126 74.63 -22.13 107.64
C TYR A 126 74.53 -23.25 108.72
N PRO A 127 73.97 -22.96 109.92
CA PRO A 127 72.74 -22.17 110.06
C PRO A 127 72.63 -21.15 111.23
N ASN A 128 71.50 -20.44 111.21
CA ASN A 128 70.85 -19.64 112.27
C ASN A 128 70.13 -20.60 113.29
N PRO A 129 69.38 -20.17 114.34
CA PRO A 129 69.14 -18.83 114.90
C PRO A 129 69.21 -18.74 116.46
N GLU A 130 68.94 -17.56 117.06
CA GLU A 130 67.92 -17.33 118.13
C GLU A 130 68.12 -16.08 119.05
N ARG A 131 66.95 -15.54 119.49
CA ARG A 131 66.56 -14.83 120.75
C ARG A 131 67.36 -13.64 121.35
N THR A 132 66.73 -12.47 121.25
CA THR A 132 66.09 -11.70 122.36
C THR A 132 66.91 -11.03 123.49
N ASP A 133 66.96 -9.70 123.40
CA ASP A 133 66.88 -8.65 124.46
C ASP A 133 67.96 -8.39 125.55
N LEU A 134 68.12 -7.08 125.80
CA LEU A 134 68.45 -6.36 127.06
C LEU A 134 69.72 -6.70 127.87
N GLY A 135 70.54 -5.67 128.11
CA GLY A 135 71.34 -5.56 129.35
C GLY A 135 72.80 -5.11 129.16
N LEU A 136 73.20 -4.04 129.85
CA LEU A 136 74.57 -3.50 129.78
C LEU A 136 75.63 -4.48 130.33
N GLY A 137 76.64 -4.80 129.54
CA GLY A 137 77.88 -5.46 130.00
C GLY A 137 78.85 -5.74 128.84
N GLY A 138 79.89 -4.92 128.69
CA GLY A 138 80.94 -5.16 127.67
C GLY A 138 81.84 -6.36 128.03
N PRO A 139 82.67 -6.87 127.09
CA PRO A 139 83.52 -6.00 126.25
C PRO A 139 83.69 -6.40 124.77
N ILE A 140 84.15 -5.42 123.97
CA ILE A 140 84.91 -5.55 122.72
C ILE A 140 84.37 -6.54 121.65
N CYS A 141 83.82 -5.99 120.57
CA CYS A 141 83.96 -6.61 119.24
C CYS A 141 84.48 -5.57 118.23
N ARG A 142 85.75 -5.71 117.83
CA ARG A 142 86.38 -4.88 116.79
C ARG A 142 86.03 -5.45 115.41
N LEU A 143 84.84 -5.15 114.90
CA LEU A 143 84.64 -5.12 113.44
C LEU A 143 85.64 -4.13 112.85
N SER A 144 86.27 -4.49 111.73
CA SER A 144 87.25 -3.64 111.07
C SER A 144 86.59 -2.37 110.51
N LYS A 145 87.44 -1.42 110.10
CA LYS A 145 87.00 -0.32 109.23
C LYS A 145 86.54 -0.87 107.87
N GLU A 146 87.19 -1.92 107.36
CA GLU A 146 86.82 -2.56 106.09
C GLU A 146 85.37 -3.07 106.12
N ASP A 147 84.98 -3.94 107.06
CA ASP A 147 83.62 -4.52 107.14
C ASP A 147 82.52 -3.45 107.12
N ARG A 148 82.76 -2.37 107.87
CA ARG A 148 81.82 -1.25 107.99
C ARG A 148 81.81 -0.33 106.76
N GLN A 149 82.85 -0.39 105.94
CA GLN A 149 82.91 0.25 104.62
C GLN A 149 82.25 -0.64 103.56
N HIS A 150 82.44 -1.96 103.58
CA HIS A 150 81.76 -2.90 102.68
C HIS A 150 80.24 -2.84 102.83
N LEU A 151 79.72 -2.93 104.06
CA LEU A 151 78.29 -2.75 104.34
C LEU A 151 77.75 -1.37 103.91
N ALA A 152 78.58 -0.31 104.00
CA ALA A 152 78.20 1.02 103.53
C ALA A 152 78.17 1.12 101.99
N VAL A 153 79.05 0.40 101.28
CA VAL A 153 79.04 0.27 99.82
C VAL A 153 77.83 -0.54 99.35
N GLU A 154 77.53 -1.68 99.99
CA GLU A 154 76.34 -2.48 99.67
C GLU A 154 75.03 -1.71 99.90
N LEU A 155 74.97 -0.91 100.97
CA LEU A 155 73.83 -0.03 101.24
C LEU A 155 73.77 1.13 100.24
N ALA A 156 74.91 1.66 99.78
CA ALA A 156 74.96 2.64 98.70
C ALA A 156 74.51 2.04 97.34
N ASP A 157 74.91 0.82 97.03
CA ASP A 157 74.58 0.11 95.78
C ASP A 157 73.12 -0.31 95.73
N THR A 158 72.56 -0.84 96.82
CA THR A 158 71.12 -1.11 96.92
C THR A 158 70.30 0.18 96.81
N LYS A 159 70.76 1.28 97.42
CA LYS A 159 70.17 2.61 97.28
C LYS A 159 70.33 3.21 95.87
N ALA A 160 71.40 2.87 95.15
CA ALA A 160 71.61 3.25 93.75
C ALA A 160 70.78 2.42 92.77
N LYS A 161 70.58 1.12 93.03
CA LYS A 161 69.63 0.25 92.33
C LYS A 161 68.20 0.78 92.52
N LEU A 162 67.79 1.08 93.76
CA LEU A 162 66.48 1.66 94.06
C LEU A 162 66.23 3.02 93.38
N ARG A 163 67.27 3.85 93.20
CA ARG A 163 67.17 5.10 92.44
C ARG A 163 66.96 4.84 90.95
N ARG A 164 67.74 3.93 90.35
CA ARG A 164 67.58 3.54 88.94
C ARG A 164 66.19 2.98 88.67
N SER A 165 65.70 2.05 89.48
CA SER A 165 64.34 1.51 89.31
C SER A 165 63.21 2.50 89.60
N ARG A 166 63.48 3.64 90.27
CA ARG A 166 62.53 4.76 90.33
C ARG A 166 62.54 5.60 89.06
N GLN A 167 63.73 5.95 88.57
CA GLN A 167 63.87 6.67 87.30
C GLN A 167 63.29 5.84 86.13
N GLU A 168 63.57 4.54 86.08
CA GLU A 168 62.99 3.59 85.11
C GLU A 168 61.45 3.56 85.20
N LEU A 169 60.85 3.67 86.40
CA LEU A 169 59.40 3.79 86.57
C LEU A 169 58.86 5.16 86.12
N GLU A 170 59.56 6.24 86.44
CA GLU A 170 59.20 7.62 86.05
C GLU A 170 59.22 7.76 84.50
N GLU A 171 60.30 7.33 83.84
CA GLU A 171 60.42 7.24 82.38
C GLU A 171 59.33 6.35 81.75
N LYS A 172 58.94 5.25 82.41
CA LYS A 172 57.82 4.40 81.94
C LYS A 172 56.46 5.04 82.13
N THR A 173 56.26 5.89 83.13
CA THR A 173 55.01 6.67 83.27
C THR A 173 54.90 7.80 82.24
N GLU A 174 56.01 8.46 81.89
CA GLU A 174 56.04 9.45 80.81
C GLU A 174 55.72 8.78 79.45
N GLN A 175 56.40 7.68 79.13
CA GLN A 175 56.12 6.87 77.94
C GLN A 175 54.66 6.37 77.89
N LEU A 176 54.04 6.03 79.04
CA LEU A 176 52.63 5.64 79.08
C LEU A 176 51.71 6.82 78.72
N MET A 177 51.99 8.02 79.23
CA MET A 177 51.21 9.23 78.92
C MET A 177 51.30 9.62 77.44
N ASP A 178 52.48 9.58 76.84
CA ASP A 178 52.65 9.87 75.40
C ASP A 178 51.88 8.88 74.52
N ASN A 179 52.02 7.57 74.79
CA ASN A 179 51.27 6.54 74.08
C ASN A 179 49.75 6.71 74.27
N LYS A 180 49.31 7.16 75.45
CA LYS A 180 47.89 7.41 75.71
C LYS A 180 47.36 8.60 74.92
N HIS A 181 48.11 9.69 74.81
CA HIS A 181 47.73 10.83 74.00
C HIS A 181 47.75 10.53 72.50
N GLU A 182 48.66 9.66 72.03
CA GLU A 182 48.65 9.17 70.65
C GLU A 182 47.43 8.28 70.36
N VAL A 183 47.02 7.42 71.30
CA VAL A 183 45.74 6.68 71.20
C VAL A 183 44.54 7.64 71.18
N GLU A 184 44.49 8.63 72.07
CA GLU A 184 43.43 9.66 72.09
C GLU A 184 43.38 10.47 70.76
N ARG A 185 44.54 10.72 70.13
CA ARG A 185 44.66 11.35 68.80
C ARG A 185 44.12 10.45 67.69
N LEU A 186 44.50 9.17 67.68
CA LEU A 186 44.07 8.17 66.70
C LEU A 186 42.56 7.86 66.81
N ASP A 187 41.98 7.87 68.01
CA ASP A 187 40.54 7.73 68.21
C ASP A 187 39.76 8.89 67.58
N LEU A 188 40.24 10.14 67.72
CA LEU A 188 39.64 11.31 67.09
C LEU A 188 39.78 11.29 65.56
N GLU A 189 40.90 10.77 65.03
CA GLU A 189 41.12 10.58 63.60
C GLU A 189 40.20 9.48 63.03
N MET A 190 40.09 8.34 63.71
CA MET A 190 39.12 7.29 63.38
C MET A 190 37.68 7.79 63.41
N GLN A 191 37.31 8.66 64.36
CA GLN A 191 35.96 9.24 64.43
C GLN A 191 35.67 10.15 63.23
N LYS A 192 36.63 10.96 62.77
CA LYS A 192 36.49 11.77 61.54
C LYS A 192 36.32 10.88 60.31
N LEU A 193 37.21 9.91 60.11
CA LEU A 193 37.13 8.97 58.99
C LEU A 193 35.81 8.18 58.96
N LYS A 194 35.25 7.85 60.14
CA LYS A 194 33.90 7.25 60.25
C LYS A 194 32.78 8.21 59.83
N GLN A 195 32.87 9.50 60.18
CA GLN A 195 31.89 10.51 59.75
C GLN A 195 31.98 10.78 58.24
N GLU A 196 33.19 10.92 57.70
CA GLU A 196 33.45 11.10 56.27
C GLU A 196 32.95 9.90 55.45
N ASN A 197 33.23 8.67 55.89
CA ASN A 197 32.71 7.46 55.24
C ASN A 197 31.16 7.42 55.28
N MET A 198 30.53 7.81 56.38
CA MET A 198 29.07 7.93 56.46
C MET A 198 28.48 8.99 55.51
N GLN A 199 29.19 10.09 55.28
CA GLN A 199 28.83 11.13 54.29
C GLN A 199 28.99 10.61 52.85
N LEU A 200 30.14 10.01 52.52
CA LEU A 200 30.39 9.37 51.23
C LEU A 200 29.38 8.26 50.92
N LEU A 201 28.94 7.49 51.93
CA LEU A 201 27.87 6.51 51.79
C LEU A 201 26.49 7.17 51.54
N ALA A 202 26.22 8.37 52.06
CA ALA A 202 25.01 9.14 51.75
C ALA A 202 25.04 9.68 50.31
N GLU A 203 26.17 10.25 49.87
CA GLU A 203 26.38 10.70 48.49
C GLU A 203 26.32 9.54 47.50
N ALA A 204 26.93 8.39 47.81
CA ALA A 204 26.81 7.18 47.02
C ALA A 204 25.39 6.59 47.02
N ARG A 205 24.45 7.08 47.84
CA ARG A 205 23.02 6.74 47.75
C ARG A 205 22.25 7.76 46.89
N SER A 206 22.51 9.06 47.01
CA SER A 206 21.89 10.07 46.13
C SER A 206 22.35 9.92 44.68
N VAL A 207 23.64 9.65 44.43
CA VAL A 207 24.17 9.35 43.08
C VAL A 207 23.54 8.10 42.46
N ARG A 208 23.09 7.13 43.26
CA ARG A 208 22.29 6.00 42.76
C ARG A 208 20.88 6.44 42.38
N ALA A 209 20.17 7.13 43.26
CA ALA A 209 18.83 7.67 42.96
C ALA A 209 18.83 8.55 41.69
N TYR A 210 19.84 9.41 41.49
CA TYR A 210 19.96 10.22 40.28
C TYR A 210 20.27 9.40 39.02
N ARG A 211 20.94 8.24 39.12
CA ARG A 211 21.08 7.31 38.00
C ARG A 211 19.74 6.65 37.67
N ASP A 212 19.03 6.18 38.69
CA ASP A 212 17.70 5.56 38.53
C ASP A 212 16.70 6.55 37.90
N GLU A 213 16.75 7.84 38.29
CA GLU A 213 15.99 8.92 37.65
C GLU A 213 16.40 9.17 36.20
N VAL A 214 17.71 9.22 35.90
CA VAL A 214 18.24 9.41 34.53
C VAL A 214 17.87 8.24 33.62
N ASP A 215 17.91 7.00 34.12
CA ASP A 215 17.53 5.81 33.36
C ASP A 215 16.00 5.74 33.15
N ALA A 216 15.20 6.11 34.15
CA ALA A 216 13.76 6.30 33.98
C ALA A 216 13.40 7.45 33.01
N LEU A 217 14.27 8.47 32.86
CA LEU A 217 14.12 9.52 31.83
C LEU A 217 14.55 9.02 30.45
N ARG A 218 15.60 8.20 30.34
CA ARG A 218 16.02 7.54 29.09
C ARG A 218 14.94 6.60 28.55
N GLU A 219 14.29 5.81 29.41
CA GLU A 219 13.15 4.98 29.00
C GLU A 219 11.97 5.81 28.50
N LYS A 220 11.68 6.95 29.14
CA LYS A 220 10.62 7.89 28.70
C LYS A 220 10.97 8.50 27.34
N ALA A 221 12.21 8.93 27.12
CA ALA A 221 12.68 9.45 25.83
C ALA A 221 12.55 8.38 24.72
N ALA A 222 13.09 7.18 24.95
CA ALA A 222 12.99 6.07 24.01
C ALA A 222 11.54 5.60 23.76
N LYS A 223 10.60 5.90 24.67
CA LYS A 223 9.16 5.69 24.44
C LYS A 223 8.54 6.81 23.57
N VAL A 224 8.96 8.06 23.74
CA VAL A 224 8.57 9.17 22.86
C VAL A 224 9.06 8.91 21.43
N ASP A 225 10.33 8.55 21.24
CA ASP A 225 10.90 8.21 19.93
C ASP A 225 10.08 7.14 19.20
N ARG A 226 9.68 6.08 19.91
CA ARG A 226 8.80 5.02 19.37
C ARG A 226 7.44 5.57 18.95
N LEU A 227 6.78 6.35 19.83
CA LEU A 227 5.48 6.97 19.54
C LEU A 227 5.56 7.94 18.35
N ASP A 228 6.66 8.68 18.18
CA ASP A 228 6.86 9.57 17.03
C ASP A 228 7.11 8.79 15.73
N THR A 229 7.78 7.63 15.77
CA THR A 229 7.84 6.73 14.58
C THR A 229 6.49 6.11 14.25
N GLU A 230 5.70 5.70 15.25
CA GLU A 230 4.34 5.19 15.05
C GLU A 230 3.39 6.28 14.50
N LEU A 231 3.50 7.51 15.01
CA LEU A 231 2.75 8.68 14.57
C LEU A 231 3.13 9.10 13.15
N SER A 232 4.42 9.01 12.79
CA SER A 232 4.90 9.25 11.42
C SER A 232 4.37 8.19 10.45
N ARG A 233 4.42 6.91 10.83
CA ARG A 233 3.82 5.82 10.05
C ARG A 233 2.29 5.94 9.93
N CYS A 234 1.62 6.48 10.95
CA CYS A 234 0.19 6.81 10.86
C CYS A 234 -0.08 7.99 9.93
N LYS A 235 0.80 9.00 9.87
CA LYS A 235 0.72 10.08 8.86
C LYS A 235 0.91 9.52 7.45
N GLU A 236 1.91 8.67 7.19
CA GLU A 236 2.11 8.02 5.90
C GLU A 236 0.84 7.30 5.43
N ARG A 237 0.29 6.43 6.29
CA ARG A 237 -0.98 5.72 6.02
C ARG A 237 -2.18 6.66 5.81
N LEU A 238 -2.17 7.86 6.39
CA LEU A 238 -3.19 8.88 6.13
C LEU A 238 -3.04 9.46 4.71
N HIS A 239 -1.80 9.71 4.25
CA HIS A 239 -1.54 10.15 2.88
C HIS A 239 -1.94 9.07 1.86
N ASP A 240 -1.66 7.78 2.15
CA ASP A 240 -2.14 6.66 1.33
C ASP A 240 -3.67 6.68 1.22
N VAL A 241 -4.38 6.83 2.35
CA VAL A 241 -5.85 6.89 2.39
C VAL A 241 -6.38 8.12 1.65
N HIS A 242 -5.73 9.28 1.72
CA HIS A 242 -6.08 10.45 0.93
C HIS A 242 -5.86 10.22 -0.57
N PHE A 243 -4.73 9.63 -0.97
CA PHE A 243 -4.45 9.27 -2.36
C PHE A 243 -5.50 8.29 -2.93
N TYR A 244 -5.80 7.22 -2.20
CA TYR A 244 -6.85 6.27 -2.61
C TYR A 244 -8.25 6.90 -2.61
N LYS A 245 -8.54 7.84 -1.70
CA LYS A 245 -9.80 8.60 -1.72
C LYS A 245 -9.93 9.41 -3.01
N THR A 246 -8.92 10.24 -3.33
CA THR A 246 -8.90 11.04 -4.56
C THR A 246 -8.98 10.16 -5.80
N ARG A 247 -8.22 9.04 -5.87
CA ARG A 247 -8.28 8.13 -7.01
C ARG A 247 -9.64 7.43 -7.17
N VAL A 248 -10.37 7.20 -6.07
CA VAL A 248 -11.75 6.67 -6.09
C VAL A 248 -12.78 7.76 -6.44
N GLU A 249 -12.46 9.04 -6.22
CA GLU A 249 -13.29 10.18 -6.63
C GLU A 249 -13.12 10.45 -8.14
N GLU A 250 -11.88 10.50 -8.64
CA GLU A 250 -11.56 10.49 -10.08
C GLU A 250 -12.29 9.35 -10.82
N LEU A 251 -12.17 8.11 -10.33
CA LEU A 251 -12.82 6.95 -10.95
C LEU A 251 -14.36 6.99 -10.86
N ARG A 252 -14.96 7.80 -9.99
CA ARG A 252 -16.42 8.03 -9.98
C ARG A 252 -16.84 9.05 -11.03
N GLU A 253 -16.03 10.08 -11.26
CA GLU A 253 -16.25 11.07 -12.32
C GLU A 253 -16.06 10.43 -13.71
N ASP A 254 -15.02 9.59 -13.88
CA ASP A 254 -14.83 8.73 -15.06
C ASP A 254 -16.07 7.84 -15.30
N ASN A 255 -16.58 7.15 -14.26
CA ASN A 255 -17.75 6.29 -14.41
C ASN A 255 -19.06 7.08 -14.63
N ALA A 256 -19.19 8.30 -14.10
CA ALA A 256 -20.35 9.16 -14.34
C ALA A 256 -20.41 9.59 -15.81
N THR A 257 -19.30 10.09 -16.37
CA THR A 257 -19.24 10.49 -17.79
C THR A 257 -19.39 9.29 -18.74
N LEU A 258 -18.90 8.10 -18.38
CA LEU A 258 -19.17 6.85 -19.11
C LEU A 258 -20.66 6.45 -19.05
N MET A 259 -21.35 6.70 -17.93
CA MET A 259 -22.80 6.45 -17.83
C MET A 259 -23.61 7.48 -18.63
N GLU A 260 -23.23 8.76 -18.61
CA GLU A 260 -23.87 9.83 -19.41
C GLU A 260 -23.73 9.57 -20.91
N THR A 261 -22.51 9.25 -21.37
CA THR A 261 -22.27 8.87 -22.77
C THR A 261 -22.98 7.58 -23.17
N LYS A 262 -23.08 6.59 -22.27
CA LYS A 262 -23.93 5.41 -22.47
C LYS A 262 -25.40 5.80 -22.65
N THR A 263 -25.97 6.63 -21.77
CA THR A 263 -27.38 7.05 -21.91
C THR A 263 -27.64 7.81 -23.19
N LEU A 264 -26.72 8.69 -23.61
CA LEU A 264 -26.81 9.41 -24.89
C LEU A 264 -26.78 8.45 -26.09
N LEU A 265 -25.97 7.39 -26.04
CA LEU A 265 -25.95 6.36 -27.09
C LEU A 265 -27.21 5.48 -27.08
N GLU A 266 -27.77 5.17 -25.90
CA GLU A 266 -29.05 4.47 -25.77
C GLU A 266 -30.22 5.31 -26.31
N GLU A 267 -30.23 6.63 -26.08
CA GLU A 267 -31.17 7.59 -26.69
C GLU A 267 -31.01 7.69 -28.20
N GLN A 268 -29.78 7.82 -28.72
CA GLN A 268 -29.52 7.83 -30.16
C GLN A 268 -29.93 6.52 -30.85
N LEU A 269 -29.72 5.38 -30.18
CA LEU A 269 -30.20 4.07 -30.65
C LEU A 269 -31.73 3.99 -30.62
N GLY A 270 -32.37 4.49 -29.56
CA GLY A 270 -33.83 4.58 -29.44
C GLY A 270 -34.46 5.44 -30.53
N ALA A 271 -33.92 6.65 -30.77
CA ALA A 271 -34.33 7.53 -31.86
C ALA A 271 -34.10 6.89 -33.24
N SER A 272 -33.06 6.08 -33.39
CA SER A 272 -32.78 5.36 -34.64
C SER A 272 -33.76 4.21 -34.87
N ARG A 273 -34.15 3.47 -33.81
CA ARG A 273 -35.23 2.48 -33.85
C ARG A 273 -36.57 3.13 -34.20
N GLY A 274 -36.96 4.22 -33.52
CA GLY A 274 -38.21 4.94 -33.83
C GLY A 274 -38.29 5.46 -35.27
N ARG A 275 -37.15 5.84 -35.89
CA ARG A 275 -37.10 6.15 -37.34
C ARG A 275 -37.31 4.91 -38.21
N CYS A 276 -36.77 3.75 -37.83
CA CYS A 276 -37.05 2.48 -38.51
C CYS A 276 -38.53 2.06 -38.34
N ASP A 277 -39.12 2.23 -37.15
CA ASP A 277 -40.51 1.87 -36.89
C ASP A 277 -41.46 2.73 -37.74
N LYS A 278 -41.25 4.05 -37.80
CA LYS A 278 -42.01 4.96 -38.69
C LYS A 278 -41.78 4.65 -40.18
N LEU A 279 -40.61 4.12 -40.56
CA LEU A 279 -40.36 3.65 -41.93
C LEU A 279 -41.21 2.41 -42.24
N HIS A 280 -41.28 1.41 -41.36
CA HIS A 280 -42.15 0.24 -41.53
C HIS A 280 -43.65 0.62 -41.57
N GLU A 281 -44.08 1.63 -40.79
CA GLU A 281 -45.43 2.18 -40.91
C GLU A 281 -45.69 2.79 -42.30
N LEU A 282 -44.76 3.61 -42.81
CA LEU A 282 -44.86 4.21 -44.14
C LEU A 282 -44.80 3.16 -45.27
N GLU A 283 -44.03 2.09 -45.13
CA GLU A 283 -44.03 0.97 -46.07
C GLU A 283 -45.36 0.21 -46.06
N LYS A 284 -45.95 -0.02 -44.88
CA LYS A 284 -47.28 -0.61 -44.74
C LYS A 284 -48.36 0.27 -45.37
N GLU A 285 -48.31 1.58 -45.15
CA GLU A 285 -49.18 2.56 -45.82
C GLU A 285 -48.98 2.54 -47.35
N ASN A 286 -47.73 2.46 -47.83
CA ASN A 286 -47.40 2.36 -49.25
C ASN A 286 -47.96 1.09 -49.90
N LEU A 287 -47.86 -0.06 -49.22
CA LEU A 287 -48.44 -1.34 -49.67
C LEU A 287 -49.98 -1.28 -49.70
N GLN A 288 -50.61 -0.65 -48.72
CA GLN A 288 -52.07 -0.43 -48.72
C GLN A 288 -52.52 0.48 -49.87
N LEU A 289 -51.77 1.54 -50.17
CA LEU A 289 -52.04 2.43 -51.31
C LEU A 289 -51.83 1.72 -52.65
N ARG A 290 -50.81 0.85 -52.77
CA ARG A 290 -50.62 -0.01 -53.96
C ARG A 290 -51.77 -0.99 -54.15
N SER A 291 -52.28 -1.60 -53.08
CA SER A 291 -53.47 -2.46 -53.15
C SER A 291 -54.65 -1.68 -53.69
N LYS A 292 -55.02 -0.55 -53.06
CA LYS A 292 -56.14 0.29 -53.51
C LYS A 292 -55.99 0.77 -54.95
N LEU A 293 -54.78 1.10 -55.38
CA LEU A 293 -54.52 1.49 -56.76
C LEU A 293 -54.74 0.32 -57.72
N HIS A 294 -54.31 -0.89 -57.36
CA HIS A 294 -54.58 -2.10 -58.14
C HIS A 294 -56.09 -2.45 -58.16
N ASP A 295 -56.79 -2.28 -57.05
CA ASP A 295 -58.25 -2.48 -56.96
C ASP A 295 -58.97 -1.52 -57.95
N VAL A 296 -58.63 -0.23 -57.94
CA VAL A 296 -59.16 0.78 -58.88
C VAL A 296 -58.72 0.53 -60.34
N GLU A 297 -57.53 -0.02 -60.58
CA GLU A 297 -57.12 -0.46 -61.92
C GLU A 297 -57.95 -1.64 -62.42
N MET A 298 -58.34 -2.57 -61.54
CA MET A 298 -59.25 -3.68 -61.88
C MET A 298 -60.66 -3.18 -62.15
N ASP A 299 -61.20 -2.28 -61.32
CA ASP A 299 -62.51 -1.66 -61.54
C ASP A 299 -62.55 -0.94 -62.90
N ARG A 300 -61.58 -0.05 -63.17
CA ARG A 300 -61.39 0.63 -64.46
C ARG A 300 -61.29 -0.36 -65.63
N ASP A 301 -60.57 -1.46 -65.46
CA ASP A 301 -60.42 -2.49 -66.49
C ASP A 301 -61.67 -3.36 -66.64
N THR A 302 -62.61 -3.37 -65.69
CA THR A 302 -63.96 -3.93 -65.88
C THR A 302 -64.90 -2.94 -66.55
N ASP A 303 -64.90 -1.66 -66.16
CA ASP A 303 -65.66 -0.60 -66.83
C ASP A 303 -65.25 -0.48 -68.31
N LYS A 304 -63.95 -0.58 -68.62
CA LYS A 304 -63.45 -0.60 -69.99
C LYS A 304 -64.06 -1.75 -70.81
N LYS A 305 -64.12 -2.97 -70.25
CA LYS A 305 -64.78 -4.12 -70.89
C LYS A 305 -66.29 -3.93 -71.02
N HIS A 306 -66.92 -3.25 -70.06
CA HIS A 306 -68.34 -2.98 -70.08
C HIS A 306 -68.70 -1.92 -71.13
N LEU A 307 -67.87 -0.89 -71.29
CA LEU A 307 -67.93 0.10 -72.38
C LEU A 307 -67.66 -0.55 -73.74
N GLU A 308 -66.68 -1.46 -73.85
CA GLU A 308 -66.43 -2.25 -75.06
C GLU A 308 -67.68 -3.07 -75.45
N GLY A 309 -68.28 -3.79 -74.49
CA GLY A 309 -69.54 -4.52 -74.71
C GLY A 309 -70.71 -3.62 -75.09
N LEU A 310 -70.88 -2.45 -74.46
CA LEU A 310 -71.91 -1.47 -74.81
C LEU A 310 -71.69 -0.86 -76.21
N ILE A 311 -70.44 -0.71 -76.66
CA ILE A 311 -70.11 -0.28 -78.02
C ILE A 311 -70.46 -1.39 -79.03
N GLU A 312 -70.18 -2.66 -78.72
CA GLU A 312 -70.60 -3.81 -79.54
C GLU A 312 -72.13 -3.93 -79.63
N GLU A 313 -72.84 -3.83 -78.50
CA GLU A 313 -74.31 -3.82 -78.46
C GLU A 313 -74.90 -2.65 -79.26
N ASN A 314 -74.36 -1.43 -79.09
CA ASN A 314 -74.83 -0.25 -79.82
C ASN A 314 -74.55 -0.36 -81.33
N MET A 315 -73.41 -0.94 -81.72
CA MET A 315 -73.10 -1.25 -83.13
C MET A 315 -74.07 -2.30 -83.71
N LEU A 316 -74.39 -3.35 -82.94
CA LEU A 316 -75.39 -4.35 -83.34
C LEU A 316 -76.80 -3.76 -83.45
N LEU A 317 -77.19 -2.87 -82.53
CA LEU A 317 -78.44 -2.13 -82.58
C LEU A 317 -78.49 -1.17 -83.78
N GLU A 318 -77.41 -0.46 -84.09
CA GLU A 318 -77.35 0.42 -85.27
C GLU A 318 -77.42 -0.39 -86.59
N ILE A 319 -76.79 -1.57 -86.64
CA ILE A 319 -76.93 -2.52 -87.75
C ILE A 319 -78.37 -3.02 -87.87
N SER A 320 -79.00 -3.43 -86.77
CA SER A 320 -80.40 -3.88 -86.73
C SER A 320 -81.37 -2.76 -87.12
N GLN A 321 -81.10 -1.52 -86.69
CA GLN A 321 -81.88 -0.34 -87.09
C GLN A 321 -81.73 -0.06 -88.58
N LYS A 322 -80.51 -0.14 -89.14
CA LYS A 322 -80.27 0.00 -90.58
C LYS A 322 -80.96 -1.10 -91.39
N GLN A 323 -80.97 -2.34 -90.90
CA GLN A 323 -81.71 -3.45 -91.50
C GLN A 323 -83.22 -3.19 -91.47
N SER A 324 -83.79 -2.86 -90.32
CA SER A 324 -85.22 -2.55 -90.16
C SER A 324 -85.65 -1.31 -90.96
N MET A 325 -84.79 -0.30 -91.10
CA MET A 325 -85.01 0.86 -91.98
C MET A 325 -84.99 0.47 -93.46
N ASN A 326 -84.10 -0.44 -93.87
CA ASN A 326 -84.08 -0.96 -95.25
C ASN A 326 -85.31 -1.83 -95.55
N GLU A 327 -85.75 -2.67 -94.60
CA GLU A 327 -87.00 -3.43 -94.69
C GLU A 327 -88.21 -2.49 -94.75
N SER A 328 -88.25 -1.45 -93.92
CA SER A 328 -89.29 -0.42 -93.93
C SER A 328 -89.30 0.40 -95.24
N ALA A 329 -88.14 0.66 -95.83
CA ALA A 329 -88.03 1.28 -97.14
C ALA A 329 -88.48 0.34 -98.27
N HIS A 330 -88.22 -0.97 -98.15
CA HIS A 330 -88.66 -1.98 -99.10
C HIS A 330 -90.19 -2.17 -99.04
N LEU A 331 -90.77 -2.23 -97.84
CA LEU A 331 -92.22 -2.24 -97.60
C LEU A 331 -92.87 -0.91 -98.03
N GLY A 332 -92.20 0.22 -97.82
CA GLY A 332 -92.62 1.53 -98.32
C GLY A 332 -92.67 1.57 -99.85
N TRP A 333 -91.68 0.98 -100.51
CA TRP A 333 -91.67 0.82 -101.97
C TRP A 333 -92.78 -0.11 -102.46
N GLU A 334 -93.07 -1.23 -101.78
CA GLU A 334 -94.21 -2.10 -102.09
C GLU A 334 -95.57 -1.37 -101.89
N LEU A 335 -95.71 -0.61 -100.81
CA LEU A 335 -96.88 0.24 -100.56
C LEU A 335 -97.03 1.34 -101.63
N GLU A 336 -95.93 1.90 -102.15
CA GLU A 336 -95.97 2.90 -103.23
C GLU A 336 -96.23 2.29 -104.63
N GLN A 337 -96.07 0.97 -104.80
CA GLN A 337 -96.58 0.22 -105.95
C GLN A 337 -98.09 -0.07 -105.79
N LEU A 338 -98.54 -0.42 -104.58
CA LEU A 338 -99.95 -0.67 -104.30
C LEU A 338 -100.80 0.62 -104.36
N ALA A 339 -100.28 1.75 -103.88
CA ALA A 339 -100.94 3.06 -103.94
C ALA A 339 -101.14 3.61 -105.36
N LYS A 340 -100.60 2.95 -106.40
CA LYS A 340 -100.86 3.27 -107.81
C LYS A 340 -102.07 2.52 -108.39
N ASN A 341 -102.81 1.74 -107.59
CA ASN A 341 -104.09 1.13 -107.97
C ASN A 341 -105.17 1.35 -106.89
N ASN A 342 -106.36 1.81 -107.32
CA ASN A 342 -107.58 2.14 -106.55
C ASN A 342 -107.54 3.39 -105.63
N ASP A 343 -108.28 4.42 -106.05
CA ASP A 343 -108.92 5.38 -105.14
C ASP A 343 -110.13 4.73 -104.43
N ASN A 344 -110.31 4.98 -103.13
CA ASN A 344 -111.49 5.62 -102.50
C ASN A 344 -111.66 5.30 -101.00
N ASN A 345 -112.06 6.34 -100.25
CA ASN A 345 -112.80 6.37 -98.98
C ASN A 345 -112.43 5.42 -97.81
N ASP A 346 -111.74 6.02 -96.82
CA ASP A 346 -112.31 6.46 -95.53
C ASP A 346 -112.99 5.46 -94.56
N MET A 347 -112.76 5.72 -93.26
CA MET A 347 -113.52 5.25 -92.09
C MET A 347 -113.55 3.74 -91.72
N HIS A 348 -112.77 3.34 -90.71
CA HIS A 348 -113.29 2.58 -89.54
C HIS A 348 -112.27 2.51 -88.39
N LYS A 349 -112.68 2.87 -87.16
CA LYS A 349 -111.92 2.62 -85.91
C LYS A 349 -112.53 1.45 -85.15
N SER A 350 -111.72 0.52 -84.63
CA SER A 350 -111.96 -0.17 -83.35
C SER A 350 -110.74 -1.01 -82.89
N PHE A 351 -110.78 -1.49 -81.64
CA PHE A 351 -109.92 -2.49 -80.98
C PHE A 351 -108.42 -2.20 -80.81
N VAL A 352 -107.70 -1.70 -81.82
CA VAL A 352 -106.25 -1.42 -81.69
C VAL A 352 -105.96 -0.39 -80.59
N PHE A 353 -106.89 0.55 -80.37
CA PHE A 353 -106.72 1.61 -79.37
C PHE A 353 -106.69 1.10 -77.93
N GLU A 354 -107.51 0.11 -77.56
CA GLU A 354 -107.58 -0.41 -76.18
C GLU A 354 -106.35 -1.25 -75.81
N LEU A 355 -105.85 -2.06 -76.75
CA LEU A 355 -104.56 -2.74 -76.59
C LEU A 355 -103.41 -1.75 -76.54
N ASN A 356 -103.42 -0.70 -77.38
CA ASN A 356 -102.41 0.34 -77.35
C ASN A 356 -102.46 1.17 -76.06
N GLU A 357 -103.63 1.44 -75.49
CA GLU A 357 -103.77 2.18 -74.23
C GLU A 357 -103.33 1.33 -73.02
N SER A 358 -103.65 0.03 -73.02
CA SER A 358 -103.13 -0.92 -72.01
C SER A 358 -101.61 -1.09 -72.10
N ALA A 359 -101.08 -1.27 -73.32
CA ALA A 359 -99.65 -1.36 -73.57
C ALA A 359 -98.96 -0.04 -73.20
N SER A 360 -99.44 1.10 -73.69
CA SER A 360 -98.88 2.43 -73.39
C SER A 360 -99.00 2.79 -71.92
N SER A 361 -100.01 2.35 -71.18
CA SER A 361 -100.07 2.58 -69.72
C SER A 361 -98.98 1.81 -68.97
N ARG A 362 -98.67 0.58 -69.43
CA ARG A 362 -97.58 -0.23 -68.88
C ARG A 362 -96.20 0.25 -69.34
N LEU A 363 -96.09 0.66 -70.61
CA LEU A 363 -94.88 1.17 -71.23
C LEU A 363 -94.55 2.56 -70.68
N LEU A 364 -95.52 3.46 -70.49
CA LEU A 364 -95.33 4.75 -69.82
C LEU A 364 -95.00 4.58 -68.32
N LYS A 365 -95.47 3.52 -67.66
CA LYS A 365 -95.01 3.19 -66.30
C LYS A 365 -93.56 2.72 -66.31
N LEU A 366 -93.20 1.79 -67.20
CA LEU A 366 -91.82 1.35 -67.36
C LEU A 366 -90.90 2.46 -67.89
N GLU A 367 -91.40 3.41 -68.68
CA GLU A 367 -90.67 4.62 -69.09
C GLU A 367 -90.54 5.59 -67.93
N LYS A 368 -91.51 5.73 -67.02
CA LYS A 368 -91.35 6.54 -65.81
C LYS A 368 -90.50 5.87 -64.73
N GLU A 369 -90.50 4.55 -64.65
CA GLU A 369 -89.64 3.78 -63.76
C GLU A 369 -88.22 3.69 -64.34
N ASN A 370 -88.05 3.59 -65.66
CA ASN A 370 -86.75 3.63 -66.35
C ASN A 370 -86.23 5.07 -66.51
N GLN A 371 -87.06 6.10 -66.69
CA GLN A 371 -86.66 7.50 -66.52
C GLN A 371 -86.38 7.82 -65.07
N GLY A 372 -87.12 7.25 -64.12
CA GLY A 372 -86.86 7.40 -62.68
C GLY A 372 -85.54 6.75 -62.28
N LEU A 373 -85.22 5.57 -62.82
CA LEU A 373 -83.94 4.89 -62.65
C LEU A 373 -82.83 5.54 -63.47
N GLN A 374 -83.09 6.08 -64.67
CA GLN A 374 -82.11 6.85 -65.44
C GLN A 374 -81.82 8.18 -64.76
N SER A 375 -82.82 8.89 -64.21
CA SER A 375 -82.62 10.07 -63.37
C SER A 375 -81.93 9.71 -62.08
N ALA A 376 -82.26 8.61 -61.40
CA ALA A 376 -81.52 8.18 -60.21
C ALA A 376 -80.08 7.73 -60.53
N ILE A 377 -79.83 7.08 -61.66
CA ILE A 377 -78.49 6.72 -62.15
C ILE A 377 -77.74 7.96 -62.64
N GLN A 378 -78.43 8.94 -63.21
CA GLN A 378 -77.86 10.22 -63.64
C GLN A 378 -77.54 11.09 -62.43
N GLU A 379 -78.42 11.17 -61.42
CA GLU A 379 -78.19 11.83 -60.14
C GLU A 379 -77.08 11.11 -59.34
N LEU A 380 -77.02 9.78 -59.36
CA LEU A 380 -75.91 9.02 -58.75
C LEU A 380 -74.60 9.15 -59.54
N ARG A 381 -74.64 9.30 -60.87
CA ARG A 381 -73.46 9.59 -61.69
C ARG A 381 -73.03 11.04 -61.55
N GLU A 382 -73.93 11.99 -61.46
CA GLU A 382 -73.66 13.40 -61.23
C GLU A 382 -73.22 13.64 -59.79
N ALA A 383 -73.72 12.89 -58.81
CA ALA A 383 -73.20 12.88 -57.45
C ALA A 383 -71.89 12.08 -57.32
N SER A 384 -71.65 11.04 -58.14
CA SER A 384 -70.35 10.37 -58.18
C SER A 384 -69.30 11.24 -58.87
N LEU A 385 -69.67 11.91 -59.96
CA LEU A 385 -68.83 12.88 -60.64
C LEU A 385 -68.63 14.13 -59.79
N SER A 386 -69.63 14.62 -59.05
CA SER A 386 -69.43 15.71 -58.10
C SER A 386 -68.64 15.26 -56.87
N LEU A 387 -68.69 13.98 -56.47
CA LEU A 387 -67.84 13.44 -55.40
C LEU A 387 -66.42 13.17 -55.89
N GLU A 388 -66.21 12.83 -57.17
CA GLU A 388 -64.89 12.77 -57.81
C GLU A 388 -64.32 14.16 -58.08
N GLU A 389 -65.16 15.12 -58.49
CA GLU A 389 -64.82 16.53 -58.66
C GLU A 389 -64.58 17.20 -57.31
N ASP A 390 -65.37 16.91 -56.27
CA ASP A 390 -65.11 17.34 -54.89
C ASP A 390 -63.88 16.64 -54.29
N GLN A 391 -63.58 15.39 -54.67
CA GLN A 391 -62.32 14.73 -54.28
C GLN A 391 -61.13 15.30 -55.04
N LEU A 392 -61.24 15.61 -56.32
CA LEU A 392 -60.22 16.29 -57.11
C LEU A 392 -60.00 17.71 -56.57
N ASN A 393 -61.07 18.48 -56.37
CA ASN A 393 -61.04 19.78 -55.72
C ASN A 393 -60.50 19.70 -54.29
N ALA A 394 -60.79 18.65 -53.52
CA ALA A 394 -60.19 18.45 -52.19
C ALA A 394 -58.72 18.08 -52.28
N MET A 395 -58.29 17.24 -53.22
CA MET A 395 -56.88 16.90 -53.45
C MET A 395 -56.08 18.05 -54.08
N GLU A 396 -56.73 18.91 -54.85
CA GLU A 396 -56.16 20.14 -55.38
C GLU A 396 -56.10 21.22 -54.30
N LEU A 397 -57.16 21.42 -53.51
CA LEU A 397 -57.14 22.26 -52.31
C LEU A 397 -56.20 21.71 -51.23
N GLU A 398 -55.92 20.41 -51.16
CA GLU A 398 -54.87 19.85 -50.30
C GLU A 398 -53.49 20.05 -50.90
N ARG A 399 -53.30 19.93 -52.22
CA ARG A 399 -52.03 20.29 -52.88
C ARG A 399 -51.75 21.79 -52.80
N GLU A 400 -52.78 22.62 -52.91
CA GLU A 400 -52.72 24.06 -52.75
C GLU A 400 -52.55 24.43 -51.28
N ASN A 401 -53.24 23.82 -50.33
CA ASN A 401 -53.00 24.05 -48.90
C ASN A 401 -51.62 23.54 -48.46
N GLN A 402 -51.16 22.37 -48.91
CA GLN A 402 -49.77 21.94 -48.67
C GLN A 402 -48.76 22.84 -49.39
N GLY A 403 -49.09 23.34 -50.58
CA GLY A 403 -48.28 24.28 -51.34
C GLY A 403 -48.24 25.67 -50.70
N LEU A 404 -49.35 26.11 -50.10
CA LEU A 404 -49.52 27.36 -49.36
C LEU A 404 -48.93 27.24 -47.96
N SER A 405 -49.02 26.10 -47.28
CA SER A 405 -48.27 25.79 -46.05
C SER A 405 -46.78 25.75 -46.32
N LYS A 406 -46.30 25.08 -47.38
CA LYS A 406 -44.87 25.10 -47.77
C LYS A 406 -44.43 26.51 -48.22
N LYS A 407 -45.32 27.30 -48.84
CA LYS A 407 -45.08 28.73 -49.11
C LYS A 407 -45.13 29.57 -47.84
N LEU A 408 -45.96 29.26 -46.85
CA LEU A 408 -46.07 29.97 -45.57
C LEU A 408 -44.91 29.62 -44.65
N GLU A 409 -44.43 28.38 -44.61
CA GLU A 409 -43.18 27.97 -43.96
C GLU A 409 -41.98 28.67 -44.60
N ARG A 410 -41.93 28.73 -45.95
CA ARG A 410 -40.89 29.49 -46.67
C ARG A 410 -41.02 31.00 -46.42
N MET A 411 -42.22 31.57 -46.48
CA MET A 411 -42.45 32.98 -46.19
C MET A 411 -42.25 33.31 -44.71
N GLN A 412 -42.46 32.37 -43.79
CA GLN A 412 -42.20 32.53 -42.36
C GLN A 412 -40.69 32.45 -42.09
N THR A 413 -39.98 31.49 -42.68
CA THR A 413 -38.50 31.44 -42.59
C THR A 413 -37.84 32.62 -43.30
N LEU A 414 -38.40 33.09 -44.43
CA LEU A 414 -37.96 34.34 -45.07
C LEU A 414 -38.37 35.58 -44.28
N LEU A 415 -39.51 35.59 -43.59
CA LEU A 415 -39.95 36.68 -42.71
C LEU A 415 -39.14 36.69 -41.40
N ASP A 416 -38.67 35.54 -40.92
CA ASP A 416 -37.83 35.42 -39.74
C ASP A 416 -36.35 35.67 -40.08
N GLN A 417 -35.91 35.37 -41.31
CA GLN A 417 -34.66 35.86 -41.88
C GLN A 417 -34.69 37.37 -42.18
N GLU A 418 -35.80 37.90 -42.72
CA GLU A 418 -36.04 39.35 -42.83
C GLU A 418 -36.05 39.97 -41.44
N LYS A 419 -36.76 39.41 -40.44
CA LYS A 419 -36.70 39.92 -39.05
C LYS A 419 -35.28 39.91 -38.52
N GLN A 420 -34.53 38.83 -38.64
CA GLN A 420 -33.15 38.76 -38.19
C GLN A 420 -32.30 39.81 -38.91
N THR A 421 -32.36 39.89 -40.24
CA THR A 421 -31.62 40.91 -41.00
C THR A 421 -32.12 42.34 -40.73
N THR A 422 -33.38 42.57 -40.37
CA THR A 422 -33.87 43.88 -39.90
C THR A 422 -33.43 44.18 -38.48
N GLN A 423 -33.24 43.20 -37.60
CA GLN A 423 -32.63 43.38 -36.27
C GLN A 423 -31.13 43.64 -36.39
N ASP A 424 -30.44 42.92 -37.27
CA ASP A 424 -29.03 43.13 -37.60
C ASP A 424 -28.84 44.50 -38.27
N MET A 425 -29.74 44.88 -39.19
CA MET A 425 -29.77 46.20 -39.83
C MET A 425 -30.30 47.31 -38.91
N GLU A 426 -31.07 47.01 -37.86
CA GLU A 426 -31.45 47.96 -36.82
C GLU A 426 -30.30 48.18 -35.85
N GLY A 427 -29.53 47.15 -35.50
CA GLY A 427 -28.25 47.28 -34.78
C GLY A 427 -27.23 48.08 -35.60
N LEU A 428 -27.05 47.73 -36.87
CA LEU A 428 -26.21 48.50 -37.81
C LEU A 428 -26.75 49.91 -38.03
N LYS A 429 -28.07 50.14 -38.01
CA LYS A 429 -28.69 51.47 -38.09
C LYS A 429 -28.53 52.26 -36.79
N GLU A 430 -28.54 51.61 -35.63
CA GLU A 430 -28.20 52.27 -34.37
C GLU A 430 -26.72 52.67 -34.36
N ASP A 431 -25.81 51.81 -34.82
CA ASP A 431 -24.39 52.11 -34.92
C ASP A 431 -24.10 53.15 -36.00
N LEU A 432 -24.79 53.07 -37.15
CA LEU A 432 -24.79 54.13 -38.17
C LEU A 432 -25.48 55.40 -37.68
N LEU A 433 -26.43 55.38 -36.75
CA LEU A 433 -26.98 56.58 -36.10
C LEU A 433 -26.00 57.15 -35.08
N LYS A 434 -25.25 56.31 -34.36
CA LYS A 434 -24.15 56.73 -33.49
C LYS A 434 -23.03 57.38 -34.32
N ASP A 435 -22.76 56.88 -35.53
CA ASP A 435 -21.79 57.46 -36.46
C ASP A 435 -22.34 58.63 -37.29
N GLU A 436 -23.60 58.63 -37.67
CA GLU A 436 -24.30 59.76 -38.29
C GLU A 436 -24.36 60.93 -37.30
N GLN A 437 -24.67 60.70 -36.03
CA GLN A 437 -24.58 61.76 -35.01
C GLN A 437 -23.15 62.25 -34.73
N LYS A 438 -22.10 61.52 -35.13
CA LYS A 438 -20.70 62.01 -35.14
C LYS A 438 -20.42 62.80 -36.42
N LEU A 439 -20.89 62.30 -37.57
CA LEU A 439 -20.68 62.86 -38.90
C LEU A 439 -21.52 64.12 -39.15
N GLU A 440 -22.78 64.16 -38.74
CA GLU A 440 -23.67 65.34 -38.73
C GLU A 440 -23.04 66.46 -37.90
N LYS A 441 -22.54 66.15 -36.69
CA LYS A 441 -21.73 67.09 -35.89
C LYS A 441 -20.43 67.53 -36.59
N THR A 442 -19.98 66.89 -37.67
CA THR A 442 -18.89 67.40 -38.55
C THR A 442 -19.42 68.04 -39.84
N LEU A 443 -20.59 67.65 -40.32
CA LEU A 443 -21.22 68.16 -41.53
C LEU A 443 -21.93 69.48 -41.28
N GLU A 444 -22.57 69.72 -40.13
CA GLU A 444 -23.03 71.07 -39.74
C GLU A 444 -21.88 72.08 -39.82
N ARG A 445 -20.71 71.70 -39.25
CA ARG A 445 -19.46 72.48 -39.32
C ARG A 445 -18.99 72.75 -40.75
N LEU A 446 -19.26 71.85 -41.70
CA LEU A 446 -18.86 71.99 -43.12
C LEU A 446 -19.98 72.56 -44.02
N HIS A 447 -21.25 72.53 -43.58
CA HIS A 447 -22.42 72.92 -44.36
C HIS A 447 -22.69 74.42 -44.22
N VAL A 448 -22.40 75.00 -43.04
CA VAL A 448 -22.30 76.46 -42.85
C VAL A 448 -21.24 77.06 -43.79
N ASP A 449 -20.08 76.41 -43.93
CA ASP A 449 -19.03 76.84 -44.86
C ASP A 449 -19.43 76.67 -46.34
N LYS A 450 -20.10 75.56 -46.69
CA LYS A 450 -20.33 75.17 -48.09
C LYS A 450 -21.58 75.77 -48.74
N ASN A 451 -22.63 76.11 -47.99
CA ASN A 451 -23.88 76.66 -48.56
C ASN A 451 -23.77 78.09 -49.12
N ARG A 452 -22.55 78.64 -49.25
CA ARG A 452 -22.31 79.99 -49.79
C ARG A 452 -22.16 80.06 -51.32
N GLN A 453 -22.01 78.93 -52.05
CA GLN A 453 -21.64 78.94 -53.48
C GLN A 453 -22.22 77.77 -54.35
N ALA A 454 -23.22 78.08 -55.20
CA ALA A 454 -23.59 77.44 -56.50
C ALA A 454 -23.98 75.92 -56.54
N GLY A 455 -24.58 75.37 -57.61
CA GLY A 455 -25.29 75.99 -58.76
C GLY A 455 -25.25 75.23 -60.12
N THR A 456 -26.40 74.71 -60.59
CA THR A 456 -26.82 74.36 -62.00
C THR A 456 -26.28 73.14 -62.82
N LYS A 457 -27.21 72.51 -63.60
CA LYS A 457 -27.08 71.69 -64.87
C LYS A 457 -26.58 70.21 -64.75
N CYS A 458 -26.88 69.24 -65.65
CA CYS A 458 -27.66 69.18 -66.92
C CYS A 458 -28.12 67.73 -67.36
N THR A 459 -28.94 67.65 -68.44
CA THR A 459 -29.27 66.58 -69.47
C THR A 459 -28.44 65.27 -69.57
N SER A 460 -28.85 64.07 -70.07
CA SER A 460 -29.89 63.53 -71.03
C SER A 460 -29.57 63.66 -72.55
N THR A 461 -29.97 62.83 -73.57
CA THR A 461 -30.98 61.75 -73.81
C THR A 461 -30.49 60.67 -74.86
N PHE A 462 -31.38 60.01 -75.65
CA PHE A 462 -31.18 59.19 -76.91
C PHE A 462 -30.79 57.68 -76.77
N THR A 463 -31.14 56.69 -77.64
CA THR A 463 -31.54 56.65 -79.10
C THR A 463 -32.35 55.37 -79.53
N HIS A 464 -33.26 55.48 -80.54
CA HIS A 464 -33.56 54.57 -81.71
C HIS A 464 -34.06 53.09 -81.55
N ALA A 465 -34.65 52.38 -82.55
CA ALA A 465 -35.49 52.71 -83.75
C ALA A 465 -35.96 51.45 -84.57
N LYS A 466 -36.85 51.68 -85.58
CA LYS A 466 -37.27 50.86 -86.77
C LYS A 466 -38.52 49.94 -86.63
N CYS A 467 -39.33 49.58 -87.66
CA CYS A 467 -39.72 50.03 -89.04
C CYS A 467 -40.02 48.77 -89.94
N THR A 468 -40.73 48.72 -91.09
CA THR A 468 -41.82 49.45 -91.83
C THR A 468 -42.10 48.66 -93.17
N ILE A 469 -42.99 49.12 -94.07
CA ILE A 469 -43.09 48.85 -95.56
C ILE A 469 -44.13 47.78 -96.02
N SER A 470 -44.72 47.84 -97.24
CA SER A 470 -45.81 48.73 -97.74
C SER A 470 -46.19 48.50 -99.24
N TRP A 471 -47.47 48.72 -99.61
CA TRP A 471 -48.06 49.37 -100.83
C TRP A 471 -47.25 49.52 -102.15
N PRO A 472 -47.87 49.35 -103.37
CA PRO A 472 -48.85 50.33 -103.95
C PRO A 472 -50.02 49.69 -104.77
N GLY A 473 -50.99 50.39 -105.40
CA GLY A 473 -51.37 51.82 -105.42
C GLY A 473 -52.24 52.23 -106.66
N GLY A 474 -53.10 53.26 -106.53
CA GLY A 474 -53.95 53.86 -107.60
C GLY A 474 -55.37 53.26 -107.73
N LYS A 475 -56.53 53.96 -107.79
CA LYS A 475 -57.03 55.31 -108.18
C LYS A 475 -57.30 55.55 -109.69
N LEU A 476 -58.58 55.56 -110.10
CA LEU A 476 -59.24 56.35 -111.19
C LEU A 476 -60.74 55.92 -111.33
N SER A 477 -61.58 56.61 -112.11
CA SER A 477 -62.41 57.76 -111.67
C SER A 477 -63.48 58.20 -112.71
N ARG A 478 -64.78 58.16 -112.35
CA ARG A 478 -65.93 58.97 -112.86
C ARG A 478 -66.50 58.76 -114.31
N VAL A 479 -67.67 59.39 -114.53
CA VAL A 479 -68.42 59.74 -115.78
C VAL A 479 -69.33 58.61 -116.34
N LEU A 480 -70.69 58.69 -116.39
CA LEU A 480 -71.67 59.48 -117.21
C LEU A 480 -71.65 59.13 -118.73
N THR A 481 -72.72 59.05 -119.55
CA THR A 481 -73.94 59.89 -119.86
C THR A 481 -74.88 58.98 -120.72
N VAL A 482 -76.25 58.91 -120.75
CA VAL A 482 -77.41 59.86 -120.77
C VAL A 482 -77.63 60.52 -122.17
N ALA A 483 -78.81 60.59 -122.83
CA ALA A 483 -80.21 60.15 -122.56
C ALA A 483 -80.77 59.16 -123.64
N LEU A 484 -81.84 59.31 -124.48
CA LEU A 484 -82.84 60.37 -124.81
C LEU A 484 -84.10 59.77 -125.54
N VAL A 485 -85.26 60.46 -125.57
CA VAL A 485 -86.60 60.06 -126.16
C VAL A 485 -87.48 61.34 -126.42
N PRO A 486 -88.75 61.39 -126.98
CA PRO A 486 -89.84 60.38 -127.21
C PRO A 486 -90.66 60.54 -128.57
N LEU A 487 -91.99 60.22 -128.60
CA LEU A 487 -93.11 60.60 -129.54
C LEU A 487 -93.60 59.58 -130.62
N MET A 488 -94.84 59.61 -131.17
CA MET A 488 -96.23 59.71 -130.60
C MET A 488 -97.37 59.59 -131.69
N SER A 489 -98.51 58.97 -131.34
CA SER A 489 -99.92 59.22 -131.80
C SER A 489 -100.48 58.94 -133.24
N SER A 490 -101.63 58.22 -133.26
CA SER A 490 -102.94 58.57 -133.92
C SER A 490 -103.42 58.04 -135.31
N PHE A 491 -104.60 57.38 -135.26
CA PHE A 491 -105.82 57.44 -136.14
C PHE A 491 -105.87 57.05 -137.65
N CYS A 492 -106.85 56.15 -137.94
CA CYS A 492 -107.81 56.04 -139.09
C CYS A 492 -107.34 56.20 -140.57
N HIS A 493 -107.94 55.56 -141.58
CA HIS A 493 -109.24 54.85 -141.70
C HIS A 493 -109.11 53.61 -142.64
N LEU A 494 -110.03 53.06 -143.47
CA LEU A 494 -111.33 53.47 -144.04
C LEU A 494 -112.26 52.23 -144.32
N THR A 495 -112.89 52.13 -145.50
CA THR A 495 -114.04 51.29 -145.97
C THR A 495 -114.05 51.28 -147.54
N VAL A 496 -114.95 50.70 -148.38
CA VAL A 496 -116.25 49.95 -148.34
C VAL A 496 -116.51 49.21 -149.69
N PHE A 497 -117.66 48.53 -149.91
CA PHE A 497 -118.08 48.00 -151.25
C PHE A 497 -119.60 48.18 -151.59
N MET A 498 -119.92 48.95 -152.67
CA MET A 498 -121.10 49.03 -153.62
C MET A 498 -122.59 48.96 -153.13
N CYS A 499 -123.64 49.54 -153.77
CA CYS A 499 -123.93 50.19 -155.10
C CYS A 499 -124.97 51.38 -154.91
N VAL A 500 -125.89 51.94 -155.76
CA VAL A 500 -126.49 51.77 -157.13
C VAL A 500 -127.09 53.13 -157.67
N ARG A 501 -127.86 53.22 -158.80
CA ARG A 501 -128.18 54.50 -159.53
C ARG A 501 -129.40 54.52 -160.51
N GLN A 502 -130.14 55.66 -160.70
CA GLN A 502 -130.74 56.26 -161.96
C GLN A 502 -131.76 57.44 -161.71
N ILE A 503 -132.27 58.32 -162.63
CA ILE A 503 -132.10 58.69 -164.08
C ILE A 503 -132.31 60.24 -164.34
N SER A 504 -132.96 60.75 -165.44
CA SER A 504 -133.15 62.20 -165.81
C SER A 504 -134.31 62.50 -166.83
N GLU A 505 -134.37 63.72 -167.40
CA GLU A 505 -135.53 64.52 -167.94
C GLU A 505 -135.78 64.51 -169.49
N LEU A 506 -136.79 65.30 -169.97
CA LEU A 506 -137.02 65.69 -171.38
C LEU A 506 -137.76 67.06 -171.54
N GLU A 507 -137.57 67.69 -172.72
CA GLU A 507 -138.38 68.76 -173.37
C GLU A 507 -138.49 70.17 -172.70
N GLN A 508 -138.66 71.28 -173.45
CA GLN A 508 -138.88 71.45 -174.91
C GLN A 508 -138.20 72.72 -175.47
N GLU A 509 -137.86 72.71 -176.76
CA GLU A 509 -137.66 73.96 -177.53
C GLU A 509 -139.01 74.66 -177.79
N LYS A 510 -139.00 75.96 -178.06
CA LYS A 510 -139.23 76.46 -179.44
C LYS A 510 -139.05 77.98 -179.54
N GLU A 511 -138.09 78.41 -180.35
CA GLU A 511 -137.87 79.82 -180.68
C GLU A 511 -138.57 80.19 -182.00
N HIS A 512 -138.73 81.50 -182.24
CA HIS A 512 -139.26 82.15 -183.45
C HIS A 512 -140.68 81.70 -183.90
N LEU A 513 -141.70 82.56 -183.85
CA LEU A 513 -141.70 84.01 -184.04
C LEU A 513 -141.06 84.45 -185.37
N SER A 514 -141.82 84.28 -186.45
CA SER A 514 -142.27 85.45 -187.19
C SER A 514 -143.79 85.46 -187.13
N GLN A 515 -144.39 86.52 -186.60
CA GLN A 515 -144.79 87.65 -187.44
C GLN A 515 -145.53 87.18 -188.70
N ALA A 516 -146.78 86.77 -188.47
CA ALA A 516 -147.88 87.56 -188.96
C ALA A 516 -147.68 88.15 -190.37
N VAL A 517 -147.89 87.30 -191.37
CA VAL A 517 -148.48 87.73 -192.65
C VAL A 517 -150.00 87.44 -192.56
N SER A 518 -150.85 88.33 -192.07
CA SER A 518 -150.62 89.65 -191.46
C SER A 518 -151.76 89.97 -190.48
N SER A 519 -151.55 89.66 -189.19
CA SER A 519 -152.58 89.67 -188.14
C SER A 519 -153.84 88.87 -188.49
N LEU A 520 -153.63 87.71 -189.13
CA LEU A 520 -154.62 86.86 -189.81
C LEU A 520 -155.27 87.57 -191.02
N ARG A 521 -155.41 86.86 -192.16
CA ARG A 521 -156.57 86.95 -193.10
C ARG A 521 -157.96 86.72 -192.47
N GLN A 522 -158.00 86.54 -191.14
CA GLN A 522 -159.06 86.01 -190.27
C GLN A 522 -159.65 84.65 -190.68
N HIS A 523 -158.93 83.56 -190.32
CA HIS A 523 -159.22 82.15 -190.67
C HIS A 523 -159.08 81.84 -192.19
N ALA A 524 -158.61 80.68 -192.66
CA ALA A 524 -158.15 79.46 -191.98
C ALA A 524 -157.00 78.78 -192.79
N GLN A 525 -156.27 77.78 -192.27
CA GLN A 525 -155.45 77.68 -191.03
C GLN A 525 -154.88 76.26 -190.90
N VAL A 526 -153.66 76.14 -190.33
CA VAL A 526 -153.07 74.92 -189.71
C VAL A 526 -152.99 73.65 -190.58
N ASP A 527 -151.79 73.29 -191.06
CA ASP A 527 -151.15 71.97 -190.79
C ASP A 527 -149.84 71.69 -191.57
N SER A 528 -149.75 72.08 -192.84
CA SER A 528 -148.99 71.26 -193.83
C SER A 528 -147.45 71.26 -193.76
N GLU A 529 -146.78 72.30 -193.26
CA GLU A 529 -145.32 72.46 -193.44
C GLU A 529 -144.44 72.00 -192.25
N ALA A 530 -145.03 71.48 -191.17
CA ALA A 530 -144.28 71.09 -189.97
C ALA A 530 -143.35 69.87 -190.15
N ARG A 531 -143.59 69.01 -191.16
CA ARG A 531 -143.08 67.62 -191.19
C ARG A 531 -141.68 67.40 -191.78
N PHE A 532 -140.99 68.43 -192.27
CA PHE A 532 -139.73 68.22 -193.00
C PHE A 532 -138.45 68.27 -192.14
N ARG A 533 -138.46 68.92 -190.96
CA ARG A 533 -137.23 69.14 -190.16
C ARG A 533 -136.91 68.05 -189.14
N GLU A 534 -137.85 67.15 -188.88
CA GLU A 534 -137.76 66.15 -187.80
C GLU A 534 -136.90 64.93 -188.19
N VAL A 535 -136.74 64.67 -189.49
CA VAL A 535 -136.13 63.43 -190.03
C VAL A 535 -134.59 63.49 -190.16
N GLU A 536 -133.99 64.69 -190.23
CA GLU A 536 -132.54 64.85 -190.42
C GLU A 536 -131.72 64.78 -189.11
N THR A 537 -132.34 64.95 -187.94
CA THR A 537 -131.65 65.02 -186.65
C THR A 537 -131.40 63.64 -186.04
N GLU A 538 -132.39 62.73 -186.07
CA GLU A 538 -132.30 61.40 -185.44
C GLU A 538 -131.12 60.56 -185.99
N ASN A 539 -130.87 60.63 -187.31
CA ASN A 539 -129.85 59.81 -187.98
C ASN A 539 -128.41 60.06 -187.49
N ARG A 540 -128.10 61.22 -186.92
CA ARG A 540 -126.74 61.52 -186.42
C ARG A 540 -126.44 60.90 -185.06
N VAL A 541 -127.47 60.66 -184.22
CA VAL A 541 -127.28 60.19 -182.85
C VAL A 541 -126.84 58.72 -182.81
N LEU A 542 -127.40 57.88 -183.69
CA LEU A 542 -127.15 56.44 -183.72
C LEU A 542 -125.67 56.08 -183.97
N HIS A 543 -124.95 56.87 -184.76
CA HIS A 543 -123.54 56.61 -185.07
C HIS A 543 -122.59 56.75 -183.87
N GLN A 544 -122.92 57.60 -182.89
CA GLN A 544 -122.04 57.86 -181.73
C GLN A 544 -122.12 56.75 -180.67
N THR A 545 -123.22 56.02 -180.59
CA THR A 545 -123.45 54.99 -179.57
C THR A 545 -122.63 53.72 -179.82
N ILE A 546 -122.45 53.33 -181.08
CA ILE A 546 -121.82 52.06 -181.48
C ILE A 546 -120.31 52.04 -181.18
N ILE A 547 -119.61 53.17 -181.34
CA ILE A 547 -118.16 53.26 -181.12
C ILE A 547 -117.80 53.07 -179.63
N ASN A 548 -118.68 53.51 -178.72
CA ASN A 548 -118.43 53.53 -177.28
C ASN A 548 -118.62 52.18 -176.57
N THR A 549 -119.25 51.19 -177.21
CA THR A 549 -119.40 49.83 -176.64
C THR A 549 -118.20 48.94 -176.94
N GLY A 550 -117.62 49.03 -178.15
CA GLY A 550 -116.48 48.21 -178.57
C GLY A 550 -115.21 48.42 -177.74
N THR A 551 -114.93 49.65 -177.31
CA THR A 551 -113.70 49.99 -176.57
C THR A 551 -113.65 49.46 -175.13
N LYS A 552 -114.80 49.10 -174.52
CA LYS A 552 -114.84 48.49 -173.18
C LYS A 552 -114.47 47.00 -173.19
N LEU A 553 -114.84 46.26 -174.24
CA LEU A 553 -114.66 44.81 -174.31
C LEU A 553 -113.17 44.42 -174.30
N ALA A 554 -112.36 45.05 -175.16
CA ALA A 554 -110.92 44.78 -175.27
C ALA A 554 -110.13 45.04 -173.97
N ARG A 555 -110.67 45.83 -173.03
CA ARG A 555 -109.98 46.15 -171.77
C ARG A 555 -110.11 45.05 -170.71
N LEU A 556 -111.16 44.23 -170.77
CA LEU A 556 -111.39 43.13 -169.84
C LEU A 556 -110.58 41.88 -170.20
N GLU A 557 -110.43 41.57 -171.49
CA GLU A 557 -109.62 40.43 -171.95
C GLU A 557 -108.14 40.53 -171.54
N ALA A 558 -107.60 41.75 -171.47
CA ALA A 558 -106.23 41.99 -171.03
C ALA A 558 -106.02 41.64 -169.54
N GLN A 559 -107.02 41.91 -168.69
CA GLN A 559 -106.92 41.66 -167.25
C GLN A 559 -106.95 40.15 -166.93
N GLY A 560 -107.73 39.36 -167.69
CA GLY A 560 -107.79 37.90 -167.51
C GLY A 560 -106.45 37.19 -167.73
N LYS A 561 -105.58 37.71 -168.61
CA LYS A 561 -104.26 37.13 -168.92
C LYS A 561 -103.16 37.48 -167.90
N GLN A 562 -103.41 38.47 -167.03
CA GLN A 562 -102.48 38.85 -165.97
C GLN A 562 -102.58 37.86 -164.79
N ALA A 563 -103.80 37.65 -164.29
CA ALA A 563 -104.07 36.84 -163.09
C ALA A 563 -103.62 35.38 -163.21
N THR A 564 -103.61 34.79 -164.41
CA THR A 564 -103.17 33.41 -164.63
C THR A 564 -101.68 33.19 -164.37
N LYS A 565 -100.81 34.19 -164.59
CA LYS A 565 -99.37 34.05 -164.36
C LYS A 565 -98.96 34.09 -162.89
N GLU A 566 -99.71 34.83 -162.07
CA GLU A 566 -99.38 35.04 -160.67
C GLU A 566 -99.55 33.73 -159.86
N LEU A 567 -100.53 32.88 -160.22
CA LEU A 567 -100.78 31.59 -159.60
C LEU A 567 -99.65 30.56 -159.81
N GLU A 568 -98.97 30.55 -160.96
CA GLU A 568 -97.87 29.61 -161.24
C GLU A 568 -96.68 29.89 -160.31
N THR A 569 -96.31 31.17 -160.13
CA THR A 569 -95.18 31.58 -159.28
C THR A 569 -95.35 31.26 -157.79
N LEU A 570 -96.59 31.13 -157.32
CA LEU A 570 -96.88 30.73 -155.94
C LEU A 570 -96.70 29.22 -155.70
N ARG A 571 -96.88 28.40 -156.74
CA ARG A 571 -96.76 26.94 -156.65
C ARG A 571 -95.31 26.50 -156.47
N GLU A 572 -94.40 27.00 -157.32
CA GLU A 572 -92.96 26.68 -157.27
C GLU A 572 -92.35 27.00 -155.89
N ARG A 573 -92.80 28.12 -155.31
CA ARG A 573 -92.36 28.64 -154.01
C ARG A 573 -92.82 27.77 -152.82
N GLY A 574 -93.86 26.96 -152.99
CA GLY A 574 -94.28 25.96 -152.00
C GLY A 574 -93.29 24.79 -151.92
N GLU A 575 -92.96 24.20 -153.07
CA GLU A 575 -92.06 23.03 -153.12
C GLU A 575 -90.62 23.35 -152.67
N GLU A 576 -90.17 24.61 -152.78
CA GLU A 576 -88.85 25.01 -152.27
C GLU A 576 -88.79 25.01 -150.73
N LEU A 577 -89.92 25.25 -150.05
CA LEU A 577 -90.01 25.25 -148.59
C LEU A 577 -89.99 23.82 -148.03
N GLU A 578 -90.75 22.89 -148.61
CA GLU A 578 -90.76 21.48 -148.20
C GLU A 578 -89.36 20.84 -148.24
N ARG A 579 -88.61 21.12 -149.32
CA ARG A 579 -87.22 20.64 -149.47
C ARG A 579 -86.31 21.15 -148.33
N LYS A 580 -86.49 22.41 -147.89
CA LYS A 580 -85.74 23.00 -146.76
C LYS A 580 -86.13 22.38 -145.41
N THR A 581 -87.42 22.08 -145.18
CA THR A 581 -87.88 21.42 -143.94
C THR A 581 -87.18 20.07 -143.73
N THR A 582 -87.18 19.20 -144.74
CA THR A 582 -86.54 17.87 -144.61
C THR A 582 -85.02 17.93 -144.42
N HIS A 583 -84.37 19.02 -144.84
CA HIS A 583 -82.93 19.22 -144.60
C HIS A 583 -82.66 19.57 -143.13
N LEU A 584 -83.48 20.44 -142.54
CA LEU A 584 -83.39 20.83 -141.12
C LEU A 584 -83.65 19.65 -140.17
N GLU A 585 -84.58 18.75 -140.53
CA GLU A 585 -84.88 17.56 -139.72
C GLU A 585 -83.69 16.59 -139.64
N ARG A 586 -83.02 16.30 -140.77
CA ARG A 586 -81.80 15.48 -140.79
C ARG A 586 -80.65 16.11 -139.99
N SER A 587 -80.51 17.44 -140.05
CA SER A 587 -79.52 18.19 -139.27
C SER A 587 -79.80 18.09 -137.75
N LYS A 588 -81.06 18.25 -137.35
CA LYS A 588 -81.50 18.08 -135.95
C LYS A 588 -81.17 16.68 -135.41
N GLU A 589 -81.44 15.61 -136.17
CA GLU A 589 -81.08 14.25 -135.76
C GLU A 589 -79.57 14.07 -135.59
N GLN A 590 -78.74 14.64 -136.46
CA GLN A 590 -77.29 14.54 -136.34
C GLN A 590 -76.79 15.19 -135.05
N LEU A 591 -77.25 16.42 -134.76
CA LEU A 591 -76.92 17.11 -133.52
C LEU A 591 -77.37 16.34 -132.28
N GLN A 592 -78.50 15.63 -132.32
CA GLN A 592 -78.94 14.77 -131.21
C GLN A 592 -78.00 13.57 -130.98
N ARG A 593 -77.40 12.99 -132.02
CA ARG A 593 -76.38 11.93 -131.88
C ARG A 593 -75.07 12.47 -131.30
N GLU A 594 -74.65 13.65 -131.74
CA GLU A 594 -73.44 14.32 -131.24
C GLU A 594 -73.58 14.67 -129.75
N VAL A 595 -74.72 15.25 -129.32
CA VAL A 595 -75.03 15.51 -127.90
C VAL A 595 -75.04 14.22 -127.06
N ALA A 596 -75.59 13.12 -127.57
CA ALA A 596 -75.56 11.84 -126.87
C ALA A 596 -74.12 11.29 -126.70
N SER A 597 -73.28 11.42 -127.73
CA SER A 597 -71.88 10.99 -127.66
C SER A 597 -71.04 11.85 -126.69
N LEU A 598 -71.26 13.17 -126.69
CA LEU A 598 -70.60 14.09 -125.78
C LEU A 598 -70.96 13.79 -124.31
N LYS A 599 -72.22 13.46 -124.04
CA LYS A 599 -72.66 13.11 -122.68
C LYS A 599 -71.92 11.88 -122.15
N ILE A 600 -71.81 10.81 -122.94
CA ILE A 600 -71.03 9.61 -122.60
C ILE A 600 -69.55 9.94 -122.33
N THR A 601 -68.97 10.91 -123.06
CA THR A 601 -67.59 11.35 -122.77
C THR A 601 -67.46 12.17 -121.50
N CYS A 602 -68.47 12.97 -121.11
CA CYS A 602 -68.50 13.65 -119.82
C CYS A 602 -68.63 12.65 -118.66
N ASP A 603 -69.59 11.72 -118.74
CA ASP A 603 -69.81 10.69 -117.70
C ASP A 603 -68.51 9.88 -117.44
N ARG A 604 -67.74 9.60 -118.50
CA ARG A 604 -66.43 8.94 -118.42
C ARG A 604 -65.32 9.83 -117.87
N ALA A 605 -65.33 11.14 -118.14
CA ALA A 605 -64.36 12.08 -117.58
C ALA A 605 -64.53 12.19 -116.06
N GLU A 606 -65.78 12.38 -115.58
CA GLU A 606 -66.07 12.42 -114.15
C GLU A 606 -65.69 11.13 -113.42
N ALA A 607 -65.81 9.96 -114.06
CA ALA A 607 -65.35 8.70 -113.49
C ALA A 607 -63.82 8.68 -113.27
N LEU A 608 -63.05 9.13 -114.26
CA LEU A 608 -61.59 9.23 -114.15
C LEU A 608 -61.15 10.27 -113.12
N GLU A 609 -61.90 11.38 -112.96
CA GLU A 609 -61.66 12.35 -111.89
C GLU A 609 -61.87 11.74 -110.50
N ARG A 610 -62.97 10.99 -110.30
CA ARG A 610 -63.23 10.25 -109.04
C ARG A 610 -62.10 9.26 -108.73
N ASP A 611 -61.73 8.43 -109.69
CA ASP A 611 -60.63 7.46 -109.54
C ASP A 611 -59.30 8.15 -109.18
N ASN A 612 -58.96 9.25 -109.86
CA ASN A 612 -57.74 10.00 -109.57
C ASN A 612 -57.77 10.63 -108.15
N THR A 613 -58.91 11.14 -107.69
CA THR A 613 -59.03 11.64 -106.30
C THR A 613 -58.91 10.53 -105.24
N SER A 614 -59.24 9.28 -105.57
CA SER A 614 -58.98 8.12 -104.69
C SER A 614 -57.48 7.80 -104.67
N LEU A 615 -56.84 7.72 -105.85
CA LEU A 615 -55.40 7.45 -105.96
C LEU A 615 -54.55 8.54 -105.30
N GLU A 616 -54.98 9.81 -105.31
CA GLU A 616 -54.34 10.87 -104.52
C GLU A 616 -54.50 10.66 -103.01
N GLN A 617 -55.67 10.23 -102.53
CA GLN A 617 -55.88 9.94 -101.11
C GLN A 617 -55.03 8.76 -100.64
N ASP A 618 -54.93 7.70 -101.44
CA ASP A 618 -54.13 6.53 -101.09
C ASP A 618 -52.62 6.81 -101.20
N ASN A 619 -52.15 7.64 -102.14
CA ASN A 619 -50.78 8.16 -102.13
C ASN A 619 -50.47 8.96 -100.85
N ARG A 620 -51.41 9.82 -100.40
CA ARG A 620 -51.26 10.58 -99.14
C ARG A 620 -51.27 9.66 -97.90
N ARG A 621 -52.01 8.54 -97.94
CA ARG A 621 -52.01 7.51 -96.88
C ARG A 621 -50.70 6.71 -96.86
N LEU A 622 -50.25 6.21 -98.01
CA LEU A 622 -48.98 5.48 -98.15
C LEU A 622 -47.79 6.35 -97.74
N LYS A 623 -47.76 7.64 -98.13
CA LYS A 623 -46.69 8.55 -97.70
C LYS A 623 -46.67 8.72 -96.18
N LYS A 624 -47.83 8.91 -95.53
CA LYS A 624 -47.91 8.92 -94.06
C LYS A 624 -47.41 7.62 -93.42
N GLN A 625 -47.71 6.46 -94.00
CA GLN A 625 -47.22 5.17 -93.51
C GLN A 625 -45.70 5.01 -93.67
N VAL A 626 -45.13 5.45 -94.79
CA VAL A 626 -43.67 5.52 -94.97
C VAL A 626 -43.03 6.43 -93.91
N ASP A 627 -43.61 7.61 -93.68
CA ASP A 627 -43.09 8.57 -92.71
C ASP A 627 -43.20 8.04 -91.26
N THR A 628 -44.27 7.32 -90.89
CA THR A 628 -44.35 6.68 -89.57
C THR A 628 -43.38 5.51 -89.42
N THR A 629 -43.22 4.65 -90.44
CA THR A 629 -42.24 3.54 -90.39
C THR A 629 -40.79 4.03 -90.31
N GLN A 630 -40.45 5.12 -91.00
CA GLN A 630 -39.13 5.76 -90.88
C GLN A 630 -38.89 6.32 -89.47
N ASN A 631 -39.90 6.95 -88.85
CA ASN A 631 -39.80 7.44 -87.46
C ASN A 631 -39.67 6.29 -86.44
N VAL A 632 -40.35 5.15 -86.66
CA VAL A 632 -40.18 3.95 -85.81
C VAL A 632 -38.79 3.34 -85.99
N SER A 633 -38.28 3.24 -87.22
CA SER A 633 -36.93 2.73 -87.48
C SER A 633 -35.84 3.57 -86.80
N LEU A 634 -35.98 4.91 -86.82
CA LEU A 634 -35.05 5.80 -86.11
C LEU A 634 -35.09 5.61 -84.59
N ARG A 635 -36.28 5.37 -84.02
CA ARG A 635 -36.45 5.10 -82.57
C ARG A 635 -35.88 3.74 -82.14
N LEU A 636 -36.00 2.72 -82.98
CA LEU A 636 -35.36 1.43 -82.75
C LEU A 636 -33.83 1.59 -82.74
N ALA A 637 -33.27 2.27 -83.74
CA ALA A 637 -31.84 2.53 -83.80
C ALA A 637 -31.31 3.30 -82.58
N THR A 638 -32.06 4.27 -82.00
CA THR A 638 -31.64 4.90 -80.74
C THR A 638 -31.64 3.93 -79.56
N LEU A 639 -32.69 3.10 -79.42
CA LEU A 639 -32.80 2.13 -78.32
C LEU A 639 -31.76 1.00 -78.42
N GLU A 640 -31.38 0.60 -79.63
CA GLU A 640 -30.30 -0.37 -79.89
C GLU A 640 -28.94 0.19 -79.45
N ASN A 641 -28.67 1.48 -79.70
CA ASN A 641 -27.47 2.15 -79.20
C ASN A 641 -27.50 2.26 -77.67
N ASP A 642 -28.61 2.74 -77.08
CA ASP A 642 -28.75 2.87 -75.62
C ASP A 642 -28.56 1.52 -74.89
N HIS A 643 -29.10 0.42 -75.44
CA HIS A 643 -28.89 -0.92 -74.89
C HIS A 643 -27.42 -1.37 -75.01
N SER A 644 -26.74 -1.07 -76.11
CA SER A 644 -25.32 -1.43 -76.27
C SER A 644 -24.41 -0.70 -75.27
N LEU A 645 -24.70 0.57 -74.97
CA LEU A 645 -23.99 1.34 -73.94
C LEU A 645 -24.22 0.76 -72.54
N LEU A 646 -25.47 0.40 -72.21
CA LEU A 646 -25.79 -0.24 -70.94
C LEU A 646 -25.13 -1.62 -70.78
N ASP A 647 -24.93 -2.38 -71.87
CA ASP A 647 -24.20 -3.64 -71.84
C ASP A 647 -22.69 -3.42 -71.64
N GLU A 648 -22.09 -2.39 -72.26
CA GLU A 648 -20.70 -2.00 -72.00
C GLU A 648 -20.49 -1.56 -70.54
N GLU A 649 -21.34 -0.68 -70.00
CA GLU A 649 -21.32 -0.26 -68.59
C GLU A 649 -21.47 -1.46 -67.64
N ASN A 650 -22.39 -2.38 -67.91
CA ASN A 650 -22.54 -3.61 -67.12
C ASN A 650 -21.29 -4.48 -67.14
N LEU A 651 -20.56 -4.51 -68.26
CA LEU A 651 -19.35 -5.31 -68.42
C LEU A 651 -18.15 -4.65 -67.71
N GLU A 652 -18.09 -3.31 -67.66
CA GLU A 652 -17.13 -2.58 -66.84
C GLU A 652 -17.42 -2.70 -65.33
N LEU A 653 -18.68 -2.62 -64.91
CA LEU A 653 -19.10 -2.87 -63.53
C LEU A 653 -18.74 -4.30 -63.09
N ARG A 654 -18.88 -5.30 -63.97
CA ARG A 654 -18.41 -6.67 -63.70
C ARG A 654 -16.88 -6.73 -63.55
N ARG A 655 -16.13 -6.09 -64.45
CA ARG A 655 -14.64 -6.02 -64.36
C ARG A 655 -14.15 -5.36 -63.06
N THR A 656 -14.82 -4.31 -62.58
CA THR A 656 -14.46 -3.63 -61.33
C THR A 656 -14.82 -4.44 -60.08
N VAL A 657 -15.96 -5.14 -60.07
CA VAL A 657 -16.28 -6.12 -59.01
C VAL A 657 -15.26 -7.26 -58.98
N GLU A 658 -14.85 -7.77 -60.14
CA GLU A 658 -13.85 -8.83 -60.26
C GLU A 658 -12.46 -8.39 -59.78
N SER A 659 -12.05 -7.14 -60.05
CA SER A 659 -10.76 -6.59 -59.60
C SER A 659 -10.73 -6.18 -58.13
N LEU A 660 -11.89 -5.89 -57.51
CA LEU A 660 -12.03 -5.67 -56.06
C LEU A 660 -12.13 -6.99 -55.27
N ARG A 661 -12.45 -8.11 -55.93
CA ARG A 661 -12.60 -9.44 -55.30
C ARG A 661 -11.37 -9.89 -54.48
N PRO A 662 -10.11 -9.69 -54.90
CA PRO A 662 -8.93 -10.00 -54.08
C PRO A 662 -8.79 -9.11 -52.84
N ALA A 663 -9.22 -7.84 -52.92
CA ALA A 663 -9.20 -6.93 -51.77
C ALA A 663 -10.22 -7.36 -50.70
N ALA A 664 -11.41 -7.83 -51.11
CA ALA A 664 -12.38 -8.43 -50.19
C ALA A 664 -11.83 -9.70 -49.50
N VAL A 665 -11.11 -10.56 -50.24
CA VAL A 665 -10.44 -11.73 -49.66
C VAL A 665 -9.33 -11.32 -48.68
N ARG A 666 -8.52 -10.31 -49.01
CA ARG A 666 -7.48 -9.82 -48.07
C ARG A 666 -8.08 -9.15 -46.83
N LEU A 667 -9.22 -8.47 -46.96
CA LEU A 667 -9.95 -7.92 -45.81
C LEU A 667 -10.46 -9.04 -44.89
N ALA A 668 -11.02 -10.12 -45.43
CA ALA A 668 -11.45 -11.28 -44.64
C ALA A 668 -10.27 -11.98 -43.94
N GLN A 669 -9.11 -12.10 -44.60
CA GLN A 669 -7.88 -12.58 -43.97
C GLN A 669 -7.43 -11.68 -42.83
N LEU A 670 -7.39 -10.36 -43.04
CA LEU A 670 -7.03 -9.39 -42.00
C LEU A 670 -8.01 -9.42 -40.82
N GLN A 671 -9.30 -9.65 -41.06
CA GLN A 671 -10.29 -9.83 -39.99
C GLN A 671 -10.06 -11.12 -39.20
N GLN A 672 -9.66 -12.22 -39.85
CA GLN A 672 -9.26 -13.45 -39.17
C GLN A 672 -7.97 -13.23 -38.35
N GLU A 673 -6.90 -12.72 -38.98
CA GLU A 673 -5.61 -12.39 -38.34
C GLU A 673 -5.82 -11.49 -37.11
N ASN A 674 -6.66 -10.46 -37.21
CA ASN A 674 -6.98 -9.59 -36.09
C ASN A 674 -7.74 -10.33 -34.98
N SER A 675 -8.72 -11.19 -35.31
CA SER A 675 -9.42 -12.00 -34.30
C SER A 675 -8.52 -13.00 -33.57
N GLU A 676 -7.47 -13.48 -34.22
CA GLU A 676 -6.48 -14.39 -33.63
C GLU A 676 -5.57 -13.61 -32.66
N LEU A 677 -5.07 -12.44 -33.09
CA LEU A 677 -4.32 -11.50 -32.24
C LEU A 677 -5.14 -10.98 -31.04
N GLU A 678 -6.46 -10.82 -31.16
CA GLU A 678 -7.33 -10.43 -30.05
C GLU A 678 -7.47 -11.53 -29.00
N ARG A 679 -7.51 -12.80 -29.41
CA ARG A 679 -7.47 -13.95 -28.48
C ARG A 679 -6.11 -14.04 -27.80
N GLU A 680 -5.00 -13.94 -28.54
CA GLU A 680 -3.65 -13.94 -27.97
C GLU A 680 -3.48 -12.79 -26.96
N ARG A 681 -3.99 -11.58 -27.27
CA ARG A 681 -4.03 -10.44 -26.34
C ARG A 681 -4.81 -10.77 -25.06
N GLU A 682 -5.94 -11.46 -25.15
CA GLU A 682 -6.78 -11.82 -24.00
C GLU A 682 -6.13 -12.92 -23.15
N ASP A 683 -5.56 -13.96 -23.76
CA ASP A 683 -4.80 -15.01 -23.08
C ASP A 683 -3.54 -14.45 -22.37
N LEU A 684 -2.81 -13.54 -23.03
CA LEU A 684 -1.69 -12.81 -22.44
C LEU A 684 -2.14 -11.87 -21.31
N THR A 685 -3.29 -11.22 -21.44
CA THR A 685 -3.84 -10.36 -20.38
C THR A 685 -4.22 -11.20 -19.16
N SER A 686 -4.91 -12.33 -19.35
CA SER A 686 -5.23 -13.28 -18.29
C SER A 686 -3.97 -13.81 -17.59
N SER A 687 -2.96 -14.20 -18.38
CA SER A 687 -1.65 -14.64 -17.88
C SER A 687 -0.95 -13.56 -17.04
N VAL A 688 -1.00 -12.29 -17.47
CA VAL A 688 -0.45 -11.16 -16.72
C VAL A 688 -1.24 -10.88 -15.44
N GLU A 689 -2.57 -11.07 -15.44
CA GLU A 689 -3.39 -10.96 -14.23
C GLU A 689 -3.14 -12.11 -13.24
N GLU A 690 -2.95 -13.33 -13.72
CA GLU A 690 -2.57 -14.45 -12.86
C GLU A 690 -1.18 -14.22 -12.25
N LEU A 691 -0.19 -13.79 -13.05
CA LEU A 691 1.15 -13.42 -12.56
C LEU A 691 1.10 -12.25 -11.54
N ARG A 692 0.25 -11.23 -11.77
CA ARG A 692 -0.03 -10.17 -10.78
C ARG A 692 -0.64 -10.75 -9.49
N SER A 693 -1.49 -11.77 -9.59
CA SER A 693 -2.06 -12.45 -8.42
C SER A 693 -1.01 -13.28 -7.66
N GLN A 694 -0.11 -13.96 -8.39
CA GLN A 694 1.00 -14.74 -7.82
C GLN A 694 2.01 -13.81 -7.14
N ARG A 695 2.36 -12.67 -7.75
CA ARG A 695 3.17 -11.62 -7.11
C ARG A 695 2.53 -11.13 -5.80
N LYS A 696 1.23 -10.82 -5.79
CA LYS A 696 0.50 -10.42 -4.57
C LYS A 696 0.45 -11.54 -3.50
N ARG A 697 0.58 -12.82 -3.88
CA ARG A 697 0.74 -13.93 -2.94
C ARG A 697 2.18 -13.99 -2.40
N ALA A 698 3.19 -13.80 -3.25
CA ALA A 698 4.59 -13.73 -2.85
C ALA A 698 4.86 -12.57 -1.87
N GLU A 699 4.41 -11.36 -2.17
CA GLU A 699 4.54 -10.18 -1.29
C GLU A 699 3.91 -10.41 0.10
N ARG A 700 2.80 -11.16 0.18
CA ARG A 700 2.18 -11.58 1.46
C ARG A 700 3.03 -12.61 2.21
N LEU A 701 3.65 -13.55 1.50
CA LEU A 701 4.54 -14.55 2.10
C LEU A 701 5.84 -13.90 2.59
N GLU A 702 6.41 -12.95 1.85
CA GLU A 702 7.57 -12.15 2.27
C GLU A 702 7.28 -11.35 3.55
N LEU A 703 6.12 -10.68 3.62
CA LEU A 703 5.67 -10.01 4.85
C LEU A 703 5.46 -10.99 6.02
N SER A 704 4.92 -12.19 5.75
CA SER A 704 4.75 -13.23 6.78
C SER A 704 6.09 -13.77 7.27
N ILE A 705 7.05 -14.01 6.38
CA ILE A 705 8.41 -14.46 6.71
C ILE A 705 9.15 -13.37 7.49
N GLY A 706 9.00 -12.11 7.11
CA GLY A 706 9.54 -10.96 7.86
C GLY A 706 8.96 -10.84 9.27
N SER A 707 7.64 -11.03 9.43
CA SER A 707 6.99 -11.05 10.74
C SER A 707 7.48 -12.21 11.62
N LEU A 708 7.54 -13.42 11.07
CA LEU A 708 8.06 -14.60 11.77
C LEU A 708 9.56 -14.46 12.11
N GLY A 709 10.35 -13.81 11.25
CA GLY A 709 11.74 -13.48 11.52
C GLY A 709 11.92 -12.53 12.69
N GLN A 710 11.10 -11.46 12.76
CA GLN A 710 11.08 -10.53 13.90
C GLN A 710 10.64 -11.22 15.20
N GLU A 711 9.64 -12.10 15.14
CA GLU A 711 9.16 -12.86 16.30
C GLU A 711 10.22 -13.87 16.79
N ASN A 712 10.87 -14.59 15.86
CA ASN A 712 11.97 -15.49 16.18
C ASN A 712 13.17 -14.72 16.79
N GLN A 713 13.50 -13.53 16.28
CA GLN A 713 14.54 -12.67 16.88
C GLN A 713 14.19 -12.21 18.30
N ARG A 714 12.91 -11.92 18.60
CA ARG A 714 12.45 -11.60 19.97
C ARG A 714 12.54 -12.81 20.89
N LEU A 715 12.16 -14.00 20.41
CA LEU A 715 12.27 -15.25 21.15
C LEU A 715 13.74 -15.60 21.44
N GLN A 716 14.62 -15.45 20.45
CA GLN A 716 16.06 -15.59 20.58
C GLN A 716 16.63 -14.65 21.66
N GLN A 717 16.30 -13.36 21.62
CA GLN A 717 16.71 -12.39 22.65
C GLN A 717 16.14 -12.74 24.04
N SER A 718 14.91 -13.25 24.12
CA SER A 718 14.32 -13.72 25.38
C SER A 718 15.02 -14.97 25.93
N LEU A 719 15.47 -15.86 25.04
CA LEU A 719 16.26 -17.05 25.39
C LEU A 719 17.68 -16.68 25.83
N GLU A 720 18.32 -15.70 25.19
CA GLU A 720 19.63 -15.17 25.58
C GLU A 720 19.56 -14.43 26.93
N ASN A 721 18.52 -13.61 27.16
CA ASN A 721 18.27 -12.93 28.43
C ASN A 721 17.93 -13.90 29.58
N SER A 722 17.19 -14.98 29.31
CA SER A 722 16.91 -16.01 30.32
C SER A 722 18.12 -16.92 30.57
N SER A 723 18.90 -17.27 29.53
CA SER A 723 20.16 -18.02 29.65
C SER A 723 21.20 -17.26 30.46
N THR A 724 21.43 -15.98 30.17
CA THR A 724 22.35 -15.13 30.95
C THR A 724 21.90 -14.98 32.41
N LYS A 725 20.60 -14.83 32.66
CA LYS A 725 20.03 -14.81 34.02
C LYS A 725 20.20 -16.16 34.75
N ILE A 726 19.98 -17.29 34.07
CA ILE A 726 20.24 -18.64 34.64
C ILE A 726 21.72 -18.79 34.98
N GLN A 727 22.63 -18.37 34.10
CA GLN A 727 24.06 -18.37 34.41
C GLN A 727 24.41 -17.46 35.60
N GLY A 728 23.73 -16.32 35.78
CA GLY A 728 23.85 -15.47 36.97
C GLY A 728 23.51 -16.25 38.24
N LEU A 729 22.29 -16.80 38.29
CA LEU A 729 21.81 -17.62 39.41
C LEU A 729 22.69 -18.85 39.68
N VAL A 730 23.29 -19.46 38.66
CA VAL A 730 24.24 -20.58 38.82
C VAL A 730 25.59 -20.13 39.40
N ARG A 731 26.05 -18.90 39.12
CA ARG A 731 27.24 -18.33 39.78
C ARG A 731 26.94 -17.99 41.24
N GLU A 732 25.79 -17.37 41.51
CA GLU A 732 25.31 -17.04 42.85
C GLU A 732 25.14 -18.31 43.71
N LEU A 733 24.52 -19.37 43.16
CA LEU A 733 24.38 -20.66 43.84
C LEU A 733 25.74 -21.29 44.15
N ARG A 734 26.67 -21.33 43.18
CA ARG A 734 28.03 -21.85 43.41
C ARG A 734 28.80 -21.06 44.47
N GLN A 735 28.63 -19.73 44.49
CA GLN A 735 29.21 -18.90 45.53
C GLN A 735 28.64 -19.29 46.91
N ALA A 736 27.32 -19.37 47.06
CA ALA A 736 26.68 -19.82 48.31
C ALA A 736 27.06 -21.26 48.71
N GLU A 737 27.26 -22.16 47.75
CA GLU A 737 27.81 -23.51 47.98
C GLU A 737 29.24 -23.45 48.54
N THR A 738 30.11 -22.59 47.98
CA THR A 738 31.47 -22.40 48.53
C THR A 738 31.47 -21.72 49.90
N GLU A 739 30.64 -20.71 50.13
CA GLU A 739 30.51 -20.00 51.41
C GLU A 739 29.98 -20.94 52.51
N THR A 740 28.92 -21.71 52.23
CA THR A 740 28.45 -22.74 53.18
C THR A 740 29.44 -23.90 53.32
N GLY A 741 30.34 -24.12 52.37
CA GLY A 741 31.48 -25.04 52.49
C GLY A 741 32.59 -24.51 53.40
N VAL A 742 32.85 -23.19 53.40
CA VAL A 742 33.77 -22.51 54.33
C VAL A 742 33.18 -22.52 55.74
N LEU A 743 31.95 -22.04 55.92
CA LEU A 743 31.26 -22.01 57.22
C LEU A 743 31.15 -23.40 57.87
N ARG A 744 31.04 -24.48 57.08
CA ARG A 744 31.08 -25.86 57.59
C ARG A 744 32.46 -26.31 58.08
N ARG A 745 33.55 -25.82 57.48
CA ARG A 745 34.92 -26.06 57.96
C ARG A 745 35.20 -25.25 59.24
N GLU A 746 34.86 -23.97 59.24
CA GLU A 746 34.98 -23.10 60.42
C GLU A 746 34.19 -23.65 61.64
N LEU A 747 32.95 -24.13 61.41
CA LEU A 747 32.15 -24.76 62.47
C LEU A 747 32.79 -26.03 63.02
N GLU A 748 33.41 -26.86 62.17
CA GLU A 748 34.10 -28.08 62.60
C GLU A 748 35.42 -27.76 63.32
N GLU A 749 36.16 -26.75 62.88
CA GLU A 749 37.34 -26.23 63.58
C GLU A 749 36.99 -25.69 64.97
N VAL A 750 35.91 -24.91 65.10
CA VAL A 750 35.38 -24.44 66.39
C VAL A 750 34.92 -25.61 67.26
N ARG A 751 34.29 -26.65 66.68
CA ARG A 751 33.90 -27.87 67.40
C ARG A 751 35.11 -28.65 67.93
N LEU A 752 36.19 -28.73 67.14
CA LEU A 752 37.45 -29.36 67.55
C LEU A 752 38.18 -28.52 68.61
N ALA A 753 38.17 -27.19 68.50
CA ALA A 753 38.70 -26.29 69.53
C ALA A 753 37.93 -26.44 70.86
N GLY A 754 36.59 -26.53 70.82
CA GLY A 754 35.76 -26.80 71.99
C GLY A 754 36.10 -28.14 72.67
N LYS A 755 36.30 -29.21 71.89
CA LYS A 755 36.77 -30.51 72.43
C LYS A 755 38.15 -30.42 73.08
N ARG A 756 39.07 -29.64 72.52
CA ARG A 756 40.40 -29.43 73.11
C ARG A 756 40.29 -28.64 74.43
N LEU A 757 39.42 -27.63 74.48
CA LEU A 757 39.14 -26.89 75.71
C LEU A 757 38.55 -27.79 76.81
N GLU A 758 37.60 -28.67 76.47
CA GLU A 758 37.05 -29.66 77.42
C GLU A 758 38.11 -30.57 78.04
N VAL A 759 39.15 -30.94 77.28
CA VAL A 759 40.27 -31.76 77.78
C VAL A 759 41.14 -30.94 78.73
N VAL A 760 41.54 -29.74 78.32
CA VAL A 760 42.33 -28.81 79.16
C VAL A 760 41.60 -28.45 80.46
N GLU A 761 40.27 -28.31 80.44
CA GLU A 761 39.50 -28.13 81.67
C GLU A 761 39.47 -29.38 82.58
N LYS A 762 39.49 -30.59 82.01
CA LYS A 762 39.56 -31.85 82.79
C LYS A 762 40.94 -31.98 83.44
N GLU A 763 42.00 -31.71 82.69
CA GLU A 763 43.39 -31.65 83.18
C GLU A 763 43.55 -30.60 84.28
N LYS A 764 43.08 -29.37 84.05
CA LYS A 764 43.07 -28.29 85.05
C LYS A 764 42.36 -28.73 86.34
N ARG A 765 41.16 -29.32 86.25
CA ARG A 765 40.42 -29.82 87.43
C ARG A 765 41.14 -30.96 88.15
N GLY A 766 41.98 -31.73 87.46
CA GLY A 766 42.89 -32.72 88.06
C GLY A 766 44.02 -32.03 88.83
N LEU A 767 44.75 -31.13 88.18
CA LEU A 767 45.84 -30.36 88.79
C LEU A 767 45.37 -29.52 90.00
N GLU A 768 44.16 -28.96 89.97
CA GLU A 768 43.55 -28.27 91.12
C GLU A 768 43.29 -29.22 92.31
N GLN A 769 42.98 -30.49 92.06
CA GLN A 769 42.82 -31.51 93.11
C GLN A 769 44.18 -32.00 93.65
N GLU A 770 45.16 -32.24 92.77
CA GLU A 770 46.53 -32.63 93.14
C GLU A 770 47.24 -31.55 93.95
N LEU A 771 47.13 -30.28 93.55
CA LEU A 771 47.59 -29.13 94.33
C LEU A 771 46.86 -29.05 95.68
N GLY A 772 45.53 -29.22 95.67
CA GLY A 772 44.70 -29.24 96.88
C GLY A 772 44.92 -30.46 97.79
N GLN A 773 45.63 -31.49 97.34
CA GLN A 773 46.12 -32.59 98.17
C GLN A 773 47.55 -32.31 98.67
N SER A 774 48.45 -31.90 97.77
CA SER A 774 49.82 -31.49 98.09
C SER A 774 49.86 -30.41 99.18
N GLU A 775 48.90 -29.46 99.16
CA GLU A 775 48.72 -28.48 100.24
C GLU A 775 48.37 -29.10 101.60
N LYS A 776 47.54 -30.15 101.64
CA LYS A 776 47.15 -30.81 102.89
C LYS A 776 48.32 -31.59 103.47
N GLU A 777 49.06 -32.28 102.62
CA GLU A 777 50.28 -33.02 102.97
C GLU A 777 51.36 -32.05 103.47
N ARG A 778 51.58 -30.92 102.77
CA ARG A 778 52.46 -29.83 103.25
C ARG A 778 52.02 -29.30 104.63
N LYS A 779 50.72 -29.06 104.84
CA LYS A 779 50.12 -28.60 106.12
C LYS A 779 50.13 -29.68 107.22
N GLN A 780 50.36 -30.95 106.88
CA GLN A 780 50.61 -32.02 107.85
C GLN A 780 52.09 -32.07 108.22
N LEU A 781 52.99 -32.12 107.23
CA LEU A 781 54.44 -32.10 107.44
C LEU A 781 54.90 -30.85 108.22
N GLU A 782 54.28 -29.69 107.98
CA GLU A 782 54.51 -28.45 108.73
C GLU A 782 54.17 -28.59 110.23
N LYS A 783 53.10 -29.32 110.58
CA LYS A 783 52.74 -29.63 111.98
C LYS A 783 53.64 -30.70 112.60
N GLU A 784 54.11 -31.64 111.80
CA GLU A 784 55.04 -32.68 112.25
C GLU A 784 56.44 -32.07 112.51
N ALA A 785 56.90 -31.16 111.65
CA ALA A 785 58.10 -30.36 111.87
C ALA A 785 58.00 -29.49 113.13
N GLN A 786 56.87 -28.81 113.36
CA GLN A 786 56.64 -28.04 114.59
C GLN A 786 56.69 -28.93 115.85
N ARG A 787 56.10 -30.13 115.82
CA ARG A 787 56.19 -31.10 116.92
C ARG A 787 57.62 -31.59 117.15
N LEU A 788 58.37 -31.87 116.09
CA LEU A 788 59.77 -32.31 116.19
C LEU A 788 60.66 -31.20 116.74
N TRP A 789 60.41 -29.95 116.36
CA TRP A 789 61.13 -28.79 116.90
C TRP A 789 60.86 -28.58 118.38
N GLN A 790 59.60 -28.67 118.82
CA GLN A 790 59.25 -28.69 120.26
C GLN A 790 59.89 -29.86 121.03
N GLN A 791 60.05 -31.03 120.38
CA GLN A 791 60.78 -32.17 120.96
C GLN A 791 62.30 -32.00 120.96
N LEU A 792 62.86 -31.03 120.23
CA LEU A 792 64.28 -30.68 120.26
C LEU A 792 64.53 -29.66 121.37
N GLU A 793 63.75 -28.57 121.43
CA GLU A 793 63.90 -27.53 122.46
C GLU A 793 63.77 -28.12 123.89
N VAL A 794 62.80 -29.00 124.13
CA VAL A 794 62.66 -29.73 125.41
C VAL A 794 63.82 -30.70 125.69
N LYS A 795 64.50 -31.23 124.67
CA LYS A 795 65.72 -32.05 124.87
C LYS A 795 66.93 -31.17 125.14
N GLU A 796 66.99 -29.98 124.55
CA GLU A 796 68.04 -29.00 124.77
C GLU A 796 67.95 -28.44 126.20
N GLU A 797 66.77 -28.09 126.70
CA GLU A 797 66.53 -27.77 128.11
C GLU A 797 67.01 -28.88 129.07
N VAL A 798 66.68 -30.14 128.76
CA VAL A 798 67.12 -31.31 129.56
C VAL A 798 68.63 -31.54 129.48
N LEU A 799 69.26 -31.26 128.33
CA LEU A 799 70.71 -31.33 128.16
C LEU A 799 71.42 -30.21 128.92
N GLU A 800 70.92 -28.98 128.89
CA GLU A 800 71.42 -27.87 129.70
C GLU A 800 71.29 -28.14 131.21
N GLU A 801 70.13 -28.64 131.66
CA GLU A 801 69.97 -29.12 133.04
C GLU A 801 71.01 -30.20 133.39
N SER A 802 71.31 -31.13 132.47
CA SER A 802 72.30 -32.18 132.70
C SER A 802 73.73 -31.64 132.78
N ALA A 803 74.06 -30.65 131.94
CA ALA A 803 75.36 -29.98 131.93
C ALA A 803 75.57 -29.15 133.21
N LEU A 804 74.54 -28.45 133.69
CA LEU A 804 74.57 -27.72 134.96
C LEU A 804 74.75 -28.68 136.16
N LYS A 805 74.09 -29.84 136.15
CA LYS A 805 74.26 -30.88 137.18
C LYS A 805 75.68 -31.46 137.16
N LEU A 806 76.22 -31.77 135.98
CA LEU A 806 77.61 -32.20 135.81
C LEU A 806 78.61 -31.15 136.32
N ALA A 807 78.46 -29.89 135.93
CA ALA A 807 79.31 -28.78 136.38
C ALA A 807 79.21 -28.51 137.90
N SER A 808 78.12 -28.92 138.56
CA SER A 808 78.00 -28.93 140.02
C SER A 808 78.79 -30.09 140.64
N LEU A 809 78.62 -31.30 140.11
CA LEU A 809 79.36 -32.49 140.57
C LEU A 809 80.88 -32.36 140.35
N GLU A 810 81.32 -31.70 139.28
CA GLU A 810 82.74 -31.37 139.07
C GLU A 810 83.27 -30.40 140.14
N LYS A 811 82.48 -29.39 140.57
CA LYS A 811 82.87 -28.48 141.67
C LYS A 811 82.93 -29.21 143.01
N GLU A 812 82.02 -30.15 143.25
CA GLU A 812 82.07 -31.02 144.43
C GLU A 812 83.29 -31.94 144.39
N GLY A 813 83.60 -32.57 143.26
CA GLY A 813 84.83 -33.34 143.06
C GLY A 813 86.08 -32.51 143.34
N ASN A 814 86.19 -31.32 142.75
CA ASN A 814 87.28 -30.38 142.96
C ASN A 814 87.42 -29.89 144.42
N THR A 815 86.34 -29.85 145.21
CA THR A 815 86.42 -29.49 146.64
C THR A 815 86.80 -30.70 147.49
N LYS A 816 86.31 -31.90 147.16
CA LYS A 816 86.71 -33.15 147.83
C LYS A 816 88.16 -33.52 147.55
N GLU A 817 88.68 -33.24 146.37
CA GLU A 817 90.11 -33.39 146.06
C GLU A 817 90.98 -32.43 146.90
N LYS A 818 90.55 -31.18 147.09
CA LYS A 818 91.24 -30.22 147.97
C LYS A 818 91.14 -30.58 149.46
N GLU A 819 90.06 -31.22 149.90
CA GLU A 819 89.99 -31.83 151.25
C GLU A 819 90.94 -33.01 151.38
N LEU A 820 91.01 -33.89 150.38
CA LEU A 820 91.92 -35.02 150.32
C LEU A 820 93.39 -34.56 150.33
N GLU A 821 93.73 -33.48 149.63
CA GLU A 821 95.06 -32.85 149.63
C GLU A 821 95.47 -32.43 151.05
N ARG A 822 94.61 -31.66 151.75
CA ARG A 822 94.83 -31.25 153.14
C ARG A 822 94.97 -32.44 154.09
N LEU A 823 94.23 -33.52 153.86
CA LEU A 823 94.37 -34.75 154.65
C LEU A 823 95.71 -35.46 154.39
N LYS A 824 96.27 -35.40 153.18
CA LYS A 824 97.66 -35.85 152.90
C LYS A 824 98.68 -35.00 153.66
N GLU A 825 98.53 -33.68 153.65
CA GLU A 825 99.40 -32.73 154.38
C GLU A 825 99.41 -33.01 155.89
N VAL A 826 98.22 -33.15 156.51
CA VAL A 826 98.07 -33.50 157.93
C VAL A 826 98.66 -34.88 158.22
N ALA A 827 98.45 -35.88 157.36
CA ALA A 827 99.08 -37.19 157.49
C ALA A 827 100.61 -37.15 157.32
N GLY A 828 101.15 -36.13 156.63
CA GLY A 828 102.58 -35.80 156.60
C GLY A 828 103.07 -35.31 157.95
N MET A 829 102.47 -34.25 158.48
CA MET A 829 102.84 -33.66 159.79
C MET A 829 102.77 -34.70 160.93
N VAL A 830 101.78 -35.59 160.93
CA VAL A 830 101.67 -36.68 161.92
C VAL A 830 102.85 -37.67 161.83
N LYS A 831 103.38 -37.95 160.63
CA LYS A 831 104.58 -38.79 160.47
C LYS A 831 105.83 -38.10 160.99
N GLU A 832 105.99 -36.80 160.75
CA GLU A 832 107.12 -36.01 161.26
C GLU A 832 107.13 -35.96 162.78
N LEU A 833 105.98 -35.68 163.41
CA LEU A 833 105.81 -35.73 164.86
C LEU A 833 106.10 -37.12 165.44
N ALA A 834 105.71 -38.19 164.74
CA ALA A 834 106.02 -39.57 165.16
C ALA A 834 107.52 -39.91 165.05
N ILE A 835 108.26 -39.31 164.12
CA ILE A 835 109.72 -39.41 164.02
C ILE A 835 110.38 -38.63 165.16
N GLN A 836 109.98 -37.37 165.38
CA GLN A 836 110.50 -36.53 166.47
C GLN A 836 110.30 -37.18 167.85
N ASN A 837 109.12 -37.78 168.11
CA ASN A 837 108.84 -38.48 169.36
C ASN A 837 109.76 -39.70 169.55
N LYS A 838 110.03 -40.48 168.49
CA LYS A 838 111.03 -41.56 168.54
C LYS A 838 112.44 -41.04 168.83
N GLU A 839 112.81 -39.88 168.29
CA GLU A 839 114.14 -39.28 168.54
C GLU A 839 114.30 -38.82 169.99
N LEU A 840 113.28 -38.15 170.54
CA LEU A 840 113.22 -37.79 171.96
C LEU A 840 113.27 -39.03 172.88
N GLN A 841 112.62 -40.13 172.47
CA GLN A 841 112.64 -41.38 173.24
C GLN A 841 114.00 -42.09 173.19
N LYS A 842 114.79 -41.95 172.10
CA LYS A 842 116.21 -42.33 172.08
C LYS A 842 117.03 -41.49 173.05
N GLN A 843 116.86 -40.16 173.02
CA GLN A 843 117.62 -39.26 173.91
C GLN A 843 117.36 -39.61 175.38
N ALA A 844 116.09 -39.75 175.79
CA ALA A 844 115.71 -40.14 177.15
C ALA A 844 116.20 -41.55 177.58
N THR A 845 116.57 -42.42 176.63
CA THR A 845 117.22 -43.71 176.93
C THR A 845 118.75 -43.64 176.95
N ILE A 846 119.36 -42.67 176.27
CA ILE A 846 120.78 -42.30 176.45
C ILE A 846 120.96 -41.68 177.84
N ASP A 847 120.19 -40.66 178.19
CA ASP A 847 120.30 -39.93 179.46
C ASP A 847 120.15 -40.87 180.67
N LYS A 848 119.25 -41.86 180.58
CA LYS A 848 119.09 -42.93 181.58
C LYS A 848 120.33 -43.82 181.74
N ARG A 849 121.10 -44.05 180.68
CA ARG A 849 122.37 -44.80 180.75
C ARG A 849 123.47 -43.95 181.37
N THR A 850 123.58 -42.67 180.98
CA THR A 850 124.54 -41.74 181.57
C THR A 850 124.30 -41.55 183.08
N LEU A 851 123.03 -41.47 183.50
CA LEU A 851 122.65 -41.47 184.92
C LEU A 851 122.90 -42.81 185.64
N ALA A 852 123.04 -43.93 184.92
CA ALA A 852 123.39 -45.22 185.51
C ALA A 852 124.91 -45.33 185.73
N THR A 853 125.73 -44.97 184.73
CA THR A 853 127.19 -44.98 184.86
C THR A 853 127.66 -43.99 185.94
N LEU A 854 127.12 -42.77 185.96
CA LEU A 854 127.44 -41.78 187.00
C LEU A 854 127.06 -42.24 188.43
N ARG A 855 126.10 -43.17 188.58
CA ARG A 855 125.78 -43.80 189.88
C ARG A 855 126.76 -44.91 190.23
N GLU A 856 127.22 -45.67 189.24
CA GLU A 856 128.23 -46.71 189.40
C GLU A 856 129.59 -46.11 189.78
N ASP A 857 130.02 -45.05 189.08
CA ASP A 857 131.24 -44.28 189.38
C ASP A 857 131.22 -43.70 190.81
N LEU A 858 130.08 -43.10 191.22
CA LEU A 858 129.92 -42.55 192.57
C LEU A 858 129.99 -43.63 193.68
N VAL A 859 129.50 -44.84 193.40
CA VAL A 859 129.62 -45.99 194.32
C VAL A 859 131.06 -46.50 194.38
N ASN A 860 131.77 -46.54 193.24
CA ASN A 860 133.16 -46.96 193.14
C ASN A 860 134.12 -46.02 193.90
N GLU A 861 133.95 -44.70 193.78
CA GLU A 861 134.73 -43.74 194.57
C GLU A 861 134.42 -43.84 196.07
N LYS A 862 133.15 -44.01 196.43
CA LYS A 862 132.77 -44.19 197.85
C LYS A 862 133.40 -45.44 198.48
N LEU A 863 133.60 -46.52 197.70
CA LEU A 863 134.32 -47.71 198.12
C LEU A 863 135.83 -47.45 198.31
N LYS A 864 136.49 -46.71 197.40
CA LYS A 864 137.91 -46.34 197.54
C LYS A 864 138.18 -45.54 198.82
N VAL A 865 137.39 -44.50 199.08
CA VAL A 865 137.53 -43.65 200.28
C VAL A 865 137.38 -44.48 201.56
N GLN A 866 136.49 -45.48 201.56
CA GLN A 866 136.30 -46.37 202.70
C GLN A 866 137.45 -47.38 202.89
N GLN A 867 138.18 -47.76 201.83
CA GLN A 867 139.40 -48.56 201.94
C GLN A 867 140.55 -47.76 202.54
N GLN A 868 140.76 -46.52 202.07
CA GLN A 868 141.81 -45.61 202.56
C GLN A 868 141.65 -45.29 204.05
N TRP A 869 140.41 -45.22 204.55
CA TRP A 869 140.14 -44.98 205.97
C TRP A 869 140.61 -46.15 206.87
N ASN A 870 140.46 -47.39 206.40
CA ASN A 870 140.90 -48.57 207.15
C ASN A 870 142.43 -48.69 207.20
N GLU A 871 143.14 -48.27 206.14
CA GLU A 871 144.61 -48.25 206.12
C GLU A 871 145.18 -47.24 207.12
N LEU A 872 144.54 -46.07 207.26
CA LEU A 872 144.86 -45.06 208.28
C LEU A 872 144.68 -45.59 209.72
N GLU A 873 143.66 -46.41 209.97
CA GLU A 873 143.38 -46.99 211.28
C GLU A 873 144.44 -48.03 211.70
N ILE A 874 144.94 -48.82 210.74
CA ILE A 874 146.05 -49.77 210.98
C ILE A 874 147.35 -49.02 211.32
N LEU A 875 147.73 -48.03 210.51
CA LEU A 875 148.94 -47.21 210.73
C LEU A 875 148.87 -46.42 212.06
N SER A 876 147.66 -46.03 212.49
CA SER A 876 147.42 -45.41 213.79
C SER A 876 147.84 -46.30 214.97
N HIS A 877 147.66 -47.61 214.85
CA HIS A 877 147.87 -48.57 215.95
C HIS A 877 149.30 -49.13 216.03
N GLU A 878 150.11 -48.97 214.97
CA GLU A 878 151.54 -49.33 214.98
C GLU A 878 152.39 -48.24 215.66
N LEU A 879 152.09 -46.95 215.42
CA LEU A 879 152.81 -45.82 216.00
C LEU A 879 152.70 -45.77 217.54
N GLU A 880 151.57 -46.20 218.09
CA GLU A 880 151.29 -46.21 219.53
C GLU A 880 152.23 -47.16 220.31
N LYS A 881 152.76 -48.21 219.66
CA LYS A 881 153.66 -49.21 220.28
C LYS A 881 155.09 -48.76 220.46
N ILE A 882 155.51 -47.63 219.85
CA ILE A 882 156.91 -47.16 219.86
C ILE A 882 157.12 -45.99 220.84
N GLY A 883 156.06 -45.50 221.49
CA GLY A 883 156.17 -44.56 222.61
C GLY A 883 156.51 -43.11 222.25
N LEU A 884 156.26 -42.70 221.00
CA LEU A 884 156.38 -41.30 220.55
C LEU A 884 154.98 -40.69 220.40
N ASN A 885 154.68 -39.68 221.23
CA ASN A 885 153.33 -39.11 221.30
C ASN A 885 153.06 -38.10 220.16
N ARG A 886 151.80 -38.09 219.67
CA ARG A 886 151.39 -37.70 218.31
C ARG A 886 151.04 -36.22 218.12
N GLU A 887 151.29 -35.38 219.11
CA GLU A 887 150.64 -34.07 219.26
C GLU A 887 151.26 -32.91 218.46
N LYS A 888 152.19 -33.17 217.53
CA LYS A 888 152.90 -32.12 216.77
C LYS A 888 153.13 -32.51 215.31
N LEU A 889 152.75 -31.61 214.42
CA LEU A 889 152.65 -31.74 212.95
C LEU A 889 151.46 -32.65 212.54
N LEU A 890 150.57 -32.25 211.63
CA LEU A 890 150.60 -31.12 210.69
C LEU A 890 149.41 -30.15 210.85
N GLN A 891 149.70 -28.85 210.86
CA GLN A 891 148.80 -27.81 210.40
C GLN A 891 149.07 -27.57 208.91
N GLY A 892 148.09 -27.10 208.13
CA GLY A 892 148.32 -26.66 206.75
C GLY A 892 147.20 -26.99 205.78
N GLU A 893 146.19 -26.12 205.76
CA GLU A 893 145.44 -25.66 204.58
C GLU A 893 145.14 -26.64 203.43
N ASN A 894 143.85 -26.84 203.15
CA ASN A 894 143.31 -26.61 201.81
C ASN A 894 141.78 -26.46 201.86
N SER A 895 141.25 -25.46 201.16
CA SER A 895 139.82 -25.19 201.07
C SER A 895 139.47 -24.64 199.69
N CYS A 896 138.49 -25.24 199.00
CA CYS A 896 137.47 -24.61 198.15
C CYS A 896 136.83 -25.64 197.19
N GLU A 897 135.65 -26.16 197.55
CA GLU A 897 134.70 -26.77 196.61
C GLU A 897 133.28 -26.35 197.00
N GLU A 898 132.55 -25.68 196.10
CA GLU A 898 131.08 -25.57 196.00
C GLU A 898 130.77 -24.68 194.77
N LYS A 899 130.00 -25.09 193.75
CA LYS A 899 129.46 -26.41 193.37
C LYS A 899 129.45 -26.52 191.84
#